data_AF-A0A8J2SFJ5-F1
#
_entry.id   AF-A0A8J2SFJ5-F1
#
_cell.length_a   1.000
_cell.length_b   1.000
_cell.length_c   1.000
_cell.angle_alpha   90.00
_cell.angle_beta   90.00
_cell.angle_gamma   90.00
#
_symmetry.space_group_name_H-M   'P 1'
#
loop_
_entity.id
_entity.type
_entity.pdbx_description
1 polymer ?
#
loop_
_entity_poly.entity_id
_entity_poly.type
_entity_poly.pdbx_seq_one_letter_code
_entity_poly.pdbx_strand_id
1 'polypeptide(L)'
;MASDEAQLRAIDEEFKKATTDDQRNACAQRAAAVLARVEGDVFSSADEVRASLTKTLSRELVGTMTIATPALAATAIKAHLQSPPVVLDGDGRALEALCAKAEAIPQDATLARAAAACFKDEALATGDGRCADGAAFESRSALAQLLSLQTMAPFDAFCSTQGERPRLRDPFSGSVPPQIKYFRDVPPSGFQGQCLLLRTRQTRGLDACVAIVEKTLKANKGANRPAMLAWLARALALAKPLSEIKIQRDRAFHPRRCASPAFLLNTVSLILRLAAPLWTKGLASKVDWRYALRHERVSFKEEAPLFSGDGAATVDEEDSDDDEDAKMLRQALKMSMGQAAPLGFFPSDVEEFSFVTEVFFLAHRAISSCLLPLWSEMTEQIHLLYDLSGPRGQKLDEPSQRRINLHGDGWACALEDPRLLEDAGAFATFAVEWLLDQLKAPDARERASKLPAALVKDACDLWTHLARAGARTGNAQARMGAGATFDAMKASRAVLACCELMRSPLVESPIVQAKLVSFIKELIQPRRASPRKKARDMQGAVLDSERVRRELPQALAHLYCEVQAVVGMDVDAADSFDKFSIRQDLNRLLLIFWRYPLQEPRKALLAFFGKSDLGLAMLDTIIYCGEDALSCLAGGKSVEKDGKPPTSGRNKAFWGGQQRQCRGFLPIAEVTLELLGQFCCENEARKALLGSNVKRCAALVKLCRVGTKSGLDTVSVAAPDEWGFDAARLLERVGHVIEQARLVHGDDAWAAAVDDVLDGDRSSLEEASSTQSSLANTVAALKKRTVDDVIDARPLVQKAIGEPCSAQTYAQALAGEQLEIVDSLGDHVFAAKSSKAPNAKALQKELKKLQRDLPEPSVDGSVFVRFDEQRLDLCRCVITGPVDASKTGGIDTPYAYGFFTFDVWFPPTYPSVPPLVEIVTTGGGTYRFNPNLYADGKVCLSLLGTWKASDESEKWDPSTGSLRQILLSIQHQILVSEPYFNEPGRDVARGTSAGKKASAAHNKELRNATLRYAVADQLSSPPMGLEEVCEQHFGLVAPDLLKRTAQDLAAAEPAAHRALHRAAAALAERASQPPAKRRKSSESD
;
A
#
# COMPACT_ATOMS: atom_id res chain seq x y z
N MET A 1 -66.65 8.80 0.70
CA MET A 1 -66.35 10.03 -0.06
C MET A 1 -67.24 11.22 0.32
N ALA A 2 -68.51 11.31 -0.08
CA ALA A 2 -69.34 12.49 0.22
C ALA A 2 -69.52 12.74 1.73
N SER A 3 -69.66 11.67 2.53
CA SER A 3 -69.70 11.74 4.00
C SER A 3 -68.38 12.25 4.60
N ASP A 4 -67.24 11.77 4.09
CA ASP A 4 -65.90 12.16 4.56
C ASP A 4 -65.61 13.62 4.18
N GLU A 5 -66.03 14.04 2.99
CA GLU A 5 -65.89 15.42 2.51
C GLU A 5 -66.68 16.42 3.38
N ALA A 6 -67.91 16.07 3.76
CA ALA A 6 -68.72 16.89 4.66
C ALA A 6 -68.09 16.98 6.06
N GLN A 7 -67.55 15.87 6.56
CA GLN A 7 -66.85 15.81 7.83
C GLN A 7 -65.56 16.66 7.82
N LEU A 8 -64.81 16.63 6.72
CA LEU A 8 -63.61 17.44 6.50
C LEU A 8 -63.92 18.95 6.46
N ARG A 9 -65.01 19.36 5.78
CA ARG A 9 -65.45 20.77 5.79
C ARG A 9 -65.82 21.26 7.18
N ALA A 10 -66.50 20.43 7.97
CA ALA A 10 -66.86 20.78 9.35
C ALA A 10 -65.62 20.98 10.23
N ILE A 11 -64.61 20.11 10.08
CA ILE A 11 -63.35 20.24 10.82
C ILE A 11 -62.54 21.46 10.35
N ASP A 12 -62.58 21.81 9.07
CA ASP A 12 -61.94 23.04 8.53
C ASP A 12 -62.56 24.32 9.09
N GLU A 13 -63.88 24.36 9.23
CA GLU A 13 -64.56 25.49 9.87
C GLU A 13 -64.30 25.58 11.38
N GLU A 14 -64.11 24.44 12.05
CA GLU A 14 -63.70 24.38 13.46
C GLU A 14 -62.25 24.86 13.62
N PHE A 15 -61.35 24.45 12.71
CA PHE A 15 -59.96 24.87 12.67
C PHE A 15 -59.81 26.39 12.48
N LYS A 16 -60.59 27.00 11.57
CA LYS A 16 -60.59 28.46 11.36
C LYS A 16 -61.02 29.25 12.60
N LYS A 17 -61.82 28.65 13.48
CA LYS A 17 -62.33 29.26 14.71
C LYS A 17 -61.44 28.99 15.93
N ALA A 18 -60.45 28.10 15.81
CA ALA A 18 -59.55 27.76 16.90
C ALA A 18 -58.60 28.91 17.23
N THR A 19 -58.52 29.24 18.52
CA THR A 19 -57.76 30.40 19.04
C THR A 19 -56.44 30.01 19.70
N THR A 20 -56.24 28.72 20.00
CA THR A 20 -55.01 28.16 20.56
C THR A 20 -54.41 27.10 19.64
N ASP A 21 -53.09 26.92 19.73
CA ASP A 21 -52.37 25.91 18.92
C ASP A 21 -52.81 24.48 19.25
N ASP A 22 -53.19 24.19 20.49
CA ASP A 22 -53.70 22.88 20.89
C ASP A 22 -55.05 22.55 20.24
N GLN A 23 -55.95 23.53 20.13
CA GLN A 23 -57.23 23.37 19.44
C GLN A 23 -57.03 23.16 17.93
N ARG A 24 -56.09 23.89 17.33
CA ARG A 24 -55.70 23.74 15.92
C ARG A 24 -55.10 22.37 15.66
N ASN A 25 -54.23 21.88 16.54
CA ASN A 25 -53.63 20.55 16.46
C ASN A 25 -54.67 19.43 16.62
N ALA A 26 -55.65 19.57 17.53
CA ALA A 26 -56.73 18.61 17.70
C ALA A 26 -57.64 18.51 16.46
N CYS A 27 -57.97 19.65 15.84
CA CYS A 27 -58.71 19.67 14.57
C CYS A 27 -57.91 19.00 13.45
N ALA A 28 -56.61 19.30 13.37
CA ALA A 28 -55.71 18.70 12.38
C ALA A 28 -55.61 17.16 12.52
N GLN A 29 -55.50 16.63 13.74
CA GLN A 29 -55.49 15.19 13.99
C GLN A 29 -56.82 14.52 13.60
N ARG A 30 -57.96 15.17 13.90
CA ARG A 30 -59.29 14.66 13.52
C ARG A 30 -59.48 14.63 12.00
N ALA A 31 -59.06 15.68 11.29
CA ALA A 31 -59.14 15.71 9.83
C ALA A 31 -58.24 14.63 9.20
N ALA A 32 -57.06 14.40 9.78
CA ALA A 32 -56.14 13.37 9.30
C ALA A 32 -56.68 11.95 9.52
N ALA A 33 -57.38 11.69 10.64
CA ALA A 33 -58.04 10.41 10.90
C ALA A 33 -59.20 10.12 9.92
N VAL A 34 -59.85 11.16 9.37
CA VAL A 34 -60.84 11.01 8.29
C VAL A 34 -60.14 10.62 6.98
N LEU A 35 -59.02 11.26 6.64
CA LEU A 35 -58.24 10.94 5.44
C LEU A 35 -57.55 9.57 5.51
N ALA A 36 -57.16 9.10 6.70
CA ALA A 36 -56.54 7.79 6.90
C ALA A 36 -57.52 6.62 6.68
N ARG A 37 -58.82 6.83 6.91
CA ARG A 37 -59.86 5.80 6.65
C ARG A 37 -60.04 5.47 5.17
N VAL A 38 -59.54 6.32 4.26
CA VAL A 38 -59.57 6.10 2.81
C VAL A 38 -58.52 5.08 2.35
N GLU A 39 -57.49 4.80 3.16
CA GLU A 39 -56.46 3.78 2.89
C GLU A 39 -56.89 2.33 3.25
N GLY A 40 -58.00 2.17 3.98
CA GLY A 40 -58.34 0.93 4.67
C GLY A 40 -58.88 -0.22 3.82
N ASP A 41 -59.35 -0.01 2.58
CA ASP A 41 -59.98 -1.08 1.79
C ASP A 41 -59.84 -0.83 0.27
N VAL A 42 -59.22 -1.78 -0.45
CA VAL A 42 -59.52 -2.19 -1.84
C VAL A 42 -59.50 -1.14 -2.99
N PHE A 43 -58.75 -0.03 -2.92
CA PHE A 43 -58.67 0.92 -4.06
C PHE A 43 -57.27 1.06 -4.66
N SER A 44 -57.15 0.77 -5.96
CA SER A 44 -55.98 1.08 -6.80
C SER A 44 -55.82 2.58 -7.11
N SER A 45 -56.81 3.42 -6.74
CA SER A 45 -56.90 4.86 -6.98
C SER A 45 -56.97 5.72 -5.70
N ALA A 46 -56.59 5.17 -4.54
CA ALA A 46 -56.72 5.84 -3.24
C ALA A 46 -56.02 7.22 -3.19
N ASP A 47 -54.91 7.39 -3.91
CA ASP A 47 -54.18 8.66 -4.00
C ASP A 47 -54.95 9.76 -4.76
N GLU A 48 -55.71 9.40 -5.81
CA GLU A 48 -56.55 10.35 -6.56
C GLU A 48 -57.74 10.81 -5.72
N VAL A 49 -58.33 9.88 -4.95
CA VAL A 49 -59.44 10.17 -4.03
C VAL A 49 -58.98 11.10 -2.91
N ARG A 50 -57.80 10.85 -2.34
CA ARG A 50 -57.18 11.71 -1.32
C ARG A 50 -56.86 13.10 -1.86
N ALA A 51 -56.30 13.19 -3.07
CA ALA A 51 -56.01 14.47 -3.72
C ALA A 51 -57.28 15.31 -3.95
N SER A 52 -58.40 14.65 -4.27
CA SER A 52 -59.70 15.31 -4.40
C SER A 52 -60.22 15.85 -3.06
N LEU A 53 -60.20 15.04 -2.00
CA LEU A 53 -60.67 15.41 -0.65
C LEU A 53 -59.82 16.50 0.01
N THR A 54 -58.52 16.57 -0.32
CA THR A 54 -57.60 17.60 0.21
C THR A 54 -57.89 18.99 -0.37
N LYS A 55 -58.47 19.08 -1.58
CA LYS A 55 -58.88 20.37 -2.18
C LYS A 55 -60.01 21.05 -1.42
N THR A 56 -60.70 20.33 -0.56
CA THR A 56 -61.85 20.81 0.22
C THR A 56 -61.42 21.50 1.53
N LEU A 57 -60.14 21.41 1.91
CA LEU A 57 -59.60 21.94 3.16
C LEU A 57 -58.84 23.26 2.93
N SER A 58 -58.81 24.15 3.92
CA SER A 58 -58.00 25.37 3.87
C SER A 58 -56.50 25.06 3.85
N ARG A 59 -55.70 25.90 3.18
CA ARG A 59 -54.24 25.71 3.12
C ARG A 59 -53.58 25.69 4.49
N GLU A 60 -54.10 26.44 5.46
CA GLU A 60 -53.59 26.45 6.84
C GLU A 60 -53.92 25.18 7.60
N LEU A 61 -55.14 24.64 7.46
CA LEU A 61 -55.48 23.34 8.04
C LEU A 61 -54.66 22.23 7.39
N VAL A 62 -54.55 22.20 6.06
CA VAL A 62 -53.70 21.22 5.36
C VAL A 62 -52.25 21.31 5.85
N GLY A 63 -51.69 22.52 5.95
CA GLY A 63 -50.35 22.72 6.51
C GLY A 63 -50.23 22.23 7.95
N THR A 64 -51.24 22.45 8.78
CA THR A 64 -51.25 22.01 10.18
C THR A 64 -51.51 20.51 10.32
N MET A 65 -52.26 19.89 9.41
CA MET A 65 -52.44 18.44 9.31
C MET A 65 -51.16 17.74 8.88
N THR A 66 -50.46 18.29 7.90
CA THR A 66 -49.12 17.83 7.51
C THR A 66 -48.13 17.95 8.67
N ILE A 67 -48.32 18.90 9.59
CA ILE A 67 -47.52 19.04 10.82
C ILE A 67 -47.99 18.06 11.92
N ALA A 68 -49.30 17.84 12.06
CA ALA A 68 -49.91 17.10 13.17
C ALA A 68 -50.00 15.58 12.93
N THR A 69 -49.85 15.12 11.69
CA THR A 69 -49.90 13.69 11.35
C THR A 69 -48.74 13.25 10.46
N PRO A 70 -47.82 12.41 10.99
CA PRO A 70 -46.61 12.02 10.27
C PRO A 70 -46.86 11.17 9.01
N ALA A 71 -47.97 10.43 8.93
CA ALA A 71 -48.37 9.75 7.70
C ALA A 71 -48.69 10.73 6.56
N LEU A 72 -49.36 11.86 6.85
CA LEU A 72 -49.62 12.92 5.88
C LEU A 72 -48.36 13.74 5.58
N ALA A 73 -47.48 13.92 6.57
CA ALA A 73 -46.15 14.52 6.38
C ALA A 73 -45.29 13.70 5.40
N ALA A 74 -45.21 12.39 5.64
CA ALA A 74 -44.52 11.43 4.78
C ALA A 74 -45.14 11.42 3.37
N THR A 75 -46.46 11.42 3.26
CA THR A 75 -47.15 11.48 1.97
C THR A 75 -46.96 12.82 1.26
N ALA A 76 -46.90 13.95 1.97
CA ALA A 76 -46.65 15.27 1.37
C ALA A 76 -45.20 15.41 0.89
N ILE A 77 -44.23 14.93 1.66
CA ILE A 77 -42.82 14.90 1.25
C ILE A 77 -42.63 13.91 0.10
N LYS A 78 -43.22 12.71 0.19
CA LYS A 78 -43.25 11.74 -0.91
C LYS A 78 -43.89 12.33 -2.16
N ALA A 79 -45.02 13.04 -2.06
CA ALA A 79 -45.67 13.69 -3.20
C ALA A 79 -44.80 14.82 -3.80
N HIS A 80 -44.12 15.60 -2.96
CA HIS A 80 -43.16 16.62 -3.40
C HIS A 80 -41.98 15.98 -4.16
N LEU A 81 -41.50 14.84 -3.67
CA LEU A 81 -40.39 14.06 -4.24
C LEU A 81 -40.80 13.07 -5.34
N GLN A 82 -42.10 12.78 -5.52
CA GLN A 82 -42.61 11.75 -6.43
C GLN A 82 -42.34 12.15 -7.88
N SER A 83 -41.32 11.54 -8.43
CA SER A 83 -41.30 11.02 -9.77
C SER A 83 -40.99 9.52 -9.63
N PRO A 84 -41.43 8.63 -10.55
CA PRO A 84 -41.10 7.20 -10.51
C PRO A 84 -39.59 7.00 -10.30
N PRO A 85 -39.14 5.85 -9.72
CA PRO A 85 -37.74 5.63 -9.36
C PRO A 85 -36.84 6.13 -10.47
N VAL A 86 -36.00 7.13 -10.16
CA VAL A 86 -35.37 7.96 -11.19
C VAL A 86 -34.40 7.11 -12.00
N VAL A 87 -34.94 6.68 -13.13
CA VAL A 87 -34.28 6.43 -14.39
C VAL A 87 -33.31 7.59 -14.62
N LEU A 88 -32.00 7.35 -14.47
CA LEU A 88 -31.01 8.29 -15.00
C LEU A 88 -31.28 8.40 -16.50
N ASP A 89 -31.93 9.48 -16.93
CA ASP A 89 -31.98 9.83 -18.35
C ASP A 89 -30.56 10.14 -18.82
N GLY A 90 -30.28 9.96 -20.12
CA GLY A 90 -28.92 10.09 -20.68
C GLY A 90 -28.22 11.42 -20.35
N ASP A 91 -28.99 12.45 -19.97
CA ASP A 91 -28.51 13.78 -19.61
C ASP A 91 -28.52 14.07 -18.08
N GLY A 92 -29.09 13.16 -17.27
CA GLY A 92 -29.28 13.26 -15.81
C GLY A 92 -30.16 14.42 -15.35
N ARG A 93 -31.15 14.84 -16.15
CA ARG A 93 -32.10 15.92 -15.81
C ARG A 93 -33.11 15.48 -14.76
N ALA A 94 -33.47 14.20 -14.74
CA ALA A 94 -34.37 13.67 -13.73
C ALA A 94 -33.73 13.71 -12.32
N LEU A 95 -32.43 13.42 -12.25
CA LEU A 95 -31.64 13.56 -11.02
C LEU A 95 -31.56 15.04 -10.59
N GLU A 96 -31.28 15.94 -11.54
CA GLU A 96 -31.22 17.39 -11.29
C GLU A 96 -32.55 17.94 -10.73
N ALA A 97 -33.68 17.53 -11.29
CA ALA A 97 -35.01 17.95 -10.84
C ALA A 97 -35.33 17.47 -9.40
N LEU A 98 -34.93 16.24 -9.06
CA LEU A 98 -35.05 15.74 -7.69
C LEU A 98 -34.14 16.48 -6.71
N CYS A 99 -32.88 16.74 -7.08
CA CYS A 99 -31.97 17.53 -6.26
C CYS A 99 -32.53 18.93 -5.98
N ALA A 100 -33.07 19.61 -6.99
CA ALA A 100 -33.69 20.92 -6.83
C ALA A 100 -34.92 20.89 -5.89
N LYS A 101 -35.76 19.84 -5.98
CA LYS A 101 -36.88 19.62 -5.06
C LYS A 101 -36.41 19.39 -3.62
N ALA A 102 -35.35 18.61 -3.44
CA ALA A 102 -34.75 18.33 -2.13
C ALA A 102 -34.10 19.59 -1.52
N GLU A 103 -33.42 20.42 -2.32
CA GLU A 103 -32.83 21.70 -1.92
C GLU A 103 -33.89 22.72 -1.44
N ALA A 104 -35.13 22.61 -1.93
CA ALA A 104 -36.24 23.46 -1.50
C ALA A 104 -36.81 23.09 -0.11
N ILE A 105 -36.77 21.82 0.28
CA ILE A 105 -37.30 21.32 1.57
C ILE A 105 -36.73 22.08 2.77
N PRO A 106 -35.41 22.24 2.95
CA PRO A 106 -34.88 22.96 4.09
C PRO A 106 -35.22 24.45 4.05
N GLN A 107 -35.48 25.05 2.89
CA GLN A 107 -35.80 26.48 2.76
C GLN A 107 -37.23 26.82 3.20
N ASP A 108 -38.13 25.84 3.22
CA ASP A 108 -39.51 25.99 3.66
C ASP A 108 -39.69 25.48 5.10
N ALA A 109 -40.11 26.37 6.01
CA ALA A 109 -40.26 26.06 7.42
C ALA A 109 -41.36 25.01 7.72
N THR A 110 -42.34 24.83 6.83
CA THR A 110 -43.41 23.84 6.92
C THR A 110 -42.92 22.49 6.45
N LEU A 111 -42.21 22.43 5.32
CA LEU A 111 -41.58 21.20 4.83
C LEU A 111 -40.50 20.68 5.77
N ALA A 112 -39.69 21.55 6.36
CA ALA A 112 -38.68 21.17 7.35
C ALA A 112 -39.30 20.57 8.63
N ARG A 113 -40.43 21.12 9.11
CA ARG A 113 -41.17 20.56 10.26
C ARG A 113 -41.85 19.23 9.91
N ALA A 114 -42.41 19.11 8.72
CA ALA A 114 -42.97 17.85 8.21
C ALA A 114 -41.89 16.77 8.12
N ALA A 115 -40.67 17.12 7.68
CA ALA A 115 -39.55 16.17 7.60
C ALA A 115 -39.16 15.69 9.00
N ALA A 116 -39.04 16.60 9.97
CA ALA A 116 -38.77 16.27 11.37
C ALA A 116 -39.81 15.30 11.97
N ALA A 117 -41.10 15.52 11.70
CA ALA A 117 -42.18 14.64 12.14
C ALA A 117 -42.12 13.26 11.47
N CYS A 118 -41.83 13.23 10.17
CA CYS A 118 -41.61 11.99 9.40
C CYS A 118 -40.47 11.15 10.00
N PHE A 119 -39.34 11.77 10.36
CA PHE A 119 -38.20 11.08 10.96
C PHE A 119 -38.48 10.46 12.30
N LYS A 120 -39.19 11.19 13.16
CA LYS A 120 -39.57 10.71 14.50
C LYS A 120 -40.43 9.46 14.39
N ASP A 121 -41.42 9.46 13.51
CA ASP A 121 -42.33 8.33 13.34
C ASP A 121 -41.69 7.16 12.59
N GLU A 122 -40.82 7.41 11.61
CA GLU A 122 -40.03 6.35 10.95
C GLU A 122 -39.12 5.63 11.94
N ALA A 123 -38.44 6.38 12.83
CA ALA A 123 -37.60 5.83 13.88
C ALA A 123 -38.40 5.01 14.92
N LEU A 124 -39.65 5.43 15.20
CA LEU A 124 -40.56 4.69 16.08
C LEU A 124 -41.11 3.42 15.40
N ALA A 125 -41.53 3.52 14.13
CA ALA A 125 -42.08 2.40 13.36
C ALA A 125 -41.06 1.29 13.07
N THR A 126 -39.77 1.60 13.09
CA THR A 126 -38.68 0.62 12.98
C THR A 126 -38.49 -0.24 14.23
N GLY A 127 -38.99 0.21 15.39
CA GLY A 127 -39.03 -0.59 16.61
C GLY A 127 -40.08 -1.70 16.59
N ASP A 128 -41.19 -1.50 15.88
CA ASP A 128 -42.35 -2.41 15.88
C ASP A 128 -42.20 -3.65 14.96
N GLY A 129 -41.02 -3.91 14.40
CA GLY A 129 -40.80 -5.03 13.47
C GLY A 129 -41.47 -4.89 12.08
N ARG A 130 -42.12 -3.75 11.79
CA ARG A 130 -42.85 -3.51 10.52
C ARG A 130 -41.96 -3.22 9.31
N CYS A 131 -40.66 -2.94 9.53
CA CYS A 131 -39.62 -2.81 8.50
C CYS A 131 -38.49 -3.82 8.78
N ALA A 132 -38.78 -5.09 8.51
CA ALA A 132 -37.88 -6.22 8.77
C ALA A 132 -36.76 -6.37 7.73
N ASP A 133 -36.92 -5.80 6.53
CA ASP A 133 -35.96 -5.86 5.44
C ASP A 133 -35.57 -4.49 4.87
N GLY A 134 -34.37 -4.41 4.27
CA GLY A 134 -33.81 -3.15 3.76
C GLY A 134 -34.61 -2.50 2.62
N ALA A 135 -35.22 -3.30 1.73
CA ALA A 135 -36.03 -2.79 0.63
C ALA A 135 -37.34 -2.11 1.11
N ALA A 136 -37.98 -2.66 2.15
CA ALA A 136 -39.12 -2.04 2.80
C ALA A 136 -38.71 -0.73 3.50
N PHE A 137 -37.51 -0.67 4.09
CA PHE A 137 -36.99 0.54 4.72
C PHE A 137 -36.80 1.66 3.70
N GLU A 138 -36.15 1.37 2.56
CA GLU A 138 -35.89 2.36 1.50
C GLU A 138 -37.15 2.87 0.81
N SER A 139 -38.14 1.99 0.60
CA SER A 139 -39.39 2.37 -0.07
C SER A 139 -40.35 3.16 0.85
N ARG A 140 -40.30 2.94 2.17
CA ARG A 140 -41.22 3.55 3.13
C ARG A 140 -40.71 4.85 3.74
N SER A 141 -39.39 5.07 3.78
CA SER A 141 -38.81 6.29 4.35
C SER A 141 -38.63 7.39 3.31
N ALA A 142 -39.04 8.62 3.64
CA ALA A 142 -38.93 9.77 2.74
C ALA A 142 -37.47 10.23 2.56
N LEU A 143 -36.65 10.17 3.60
CA LEU A 143 -35.21 10.43 3.50
C LEU A 143 -34.47 9.28 2.85
N ALA A 144 -34.90 8.03 3.08
CA ALA A 144 -34.26 6.90 2.44
C ALA A 144 -34.37 6.98 0.92
N GLN A 145 -35.51 7.41 0.37
CA GLN A 145 -35.64 7.63 -1.08
C GLN A 145 -34.64 8.66 -1.63
N LEU A 146 -34.35 9.74 -0.88
CA LEU A 146 -33.32 10.71 -1.26
C LEU A 146 -31.91 10.11 -1.17
N LEU A 147 -31.65 9.32 -0.14
CA LEU A 147 -30.37 8.63 0.05
C LEU A 147 -30.19 7.44 -0.90
N SER A 148 -31.24 6.87 -1.50
CA SER A 148 -31.13 5.80 -2.50
C SER A 148 -30.71 6.30 -3.90
N LEU A 149 -30.56 7.62 -4.10
CA LEU A 149 -30.17 8.20 -5.39
C LEU A 149 -28.69 7.98 -5.69
N GLN A 150 -28.36 7.04 -6.61
CA GLN A 150 -26.98 6.85 -7.09
C GLN A 150 -26.88 6.36 -8.54
N THR A 151 -25.64 6.33 -9.03
CA THR A 151 -25.24 5.96 -10.40
C THR A 151 -25.01 4.48 -10.61
N MET A 152 -24.87 3.68 -9.56
CA MET A 152 -24.56 2.26 -9.68
C MET A 152 -25.78 1.48 -10.22
N ALA A 153 -25.56 0.63 -11.21
CA ALA A 153 -26.56 -0.33 -11.64
C ALA A 153 -26.56 -1.55 -10.71
N PRO A 154 -27.73 -2.12 -10.36
CA PRO A 154 -27.78 -3.31 -9.52
C PRO A 154 -27.11 -4.50 -10.23
N PHE A 155 -26.43 -5.36 -9.48
CA PHE A 155 -25.70 -6.52 -10.01
C PHE A 155 -26.59 -7.45 -10.86
N ASP A 156 -27.87 -7.60 -10.48
CA ASP A 156 -28.91 -8.33 -11.22
C ASP A 156 -29.12 -7.84 -12.66
N ALA A 157 -28.69 -6.63 -12.99
CA ALA A 157 -28.77 -6.14 -14.35
C ALA A 157 -27.72 -6.79 -15.27
N PHE A 158 -26.65 -7.36 -14.71
CA PHE A 158 -25.56 -8.02 -15.44
C PHE A 158 -25.65 -9.56 -15.40
N CYS A 159 -26.47 -10.12 -14.51
CA CYS A 159 -26.62 -11.56 -14.32
C CYS A 159 -28.09 -12.01 -14.43
N SER A 160 -28.33 -13.27 -14.76
CA SER A 160 -29.65 -13.90 -14.75
C SER A 160 -29.65 -15.16 -13.88
N THR A 161 -30.79 -15.45 -13.27
CA THR A 161 -30.97 -16.57 -12.31
C THR A 161 -31.77 -17.74 -12.90
N GLN A 162 -31.65 -18.02 -14.20
CA GLN A 162 -32.28 -19.23 -14.75
C GLN A 162 -31.50 -20.49 -14.31
N GLY A 163 -31.88 -21.07 -13.17
CA GLY A 163 -31.32 -22.30 -12.59
C GLY A 163 -30.53 -22.07 -11.28
N GLU A 164 -29.84 -23.10 -10.79
CA GLU A 164 -29.08 -23.09 -9.53
C GLU A 164 -27.78 -22.24 -9.59
N ARG A 165 -27.32 -21.86 -10.79
CA ARG A 165 -26.09 -21.06 -10.98
C ARG A 165 -26.37 -19.78 -11.77
N PRO A 166 -25.78 -18.64 -11.37
CA PRO A 166 -25.91 -17.40 -12.13
C PRO A 166 -25.32 -17.57 -13.54
N ARG A 167 -25.96 -16.96 -14.53
CA ARG A 167 -25.43 -16.86 -15.90
C ARG A 167 -25.30 -15.40 -16.30
N LEU A 168 -24.25 -15.08 -17.06
CA LEU A 168 -24.12 -13.75 -17.65
C LEU A 168 -25.34 -13.44 -18.53
N ARG A 169 -25.92 -12.27 -18.29
CA ARG A 169 -26.94 -11.70 -19.15
C ARG A 169 -26.28 -10.63 -20.01
N ASP A 170 -26.69 -10.51 -21.28
CA ASP A 170 -26.40 -9.30 -22.03
C ASP A 170 -27.31 -8.18 -21.50
N PRO A 171 -26.78 -7.18 -20.76
CA PRO A 171 -27.58 -6.08 -20.24
C PRO A 171 -28.15 -5.22 -21.37
N PHE A 172 -27.69 -5.41 -22.61
CA PHE A 172 -28.14 -4.70 -23.80
C PHE A 172 -29.22 -5.45 -24.59
N SER A 173 -29.63 -6.63 -24.11
CA SER A 173 -30.76 -7.38 -24.64
C SER A 173 -32.06 -7.04 -23.87
N GLY A 174 -33.01 -6.38 -24.54
CA GLY A 174 -34.30 -5.96 -23.96
C GLY A 174 -34.33 -4.52 -23.44
N SER A 175 -35.21 -4.23 -22.46
CA SER A 175 -35.31 -2.91 -21.82
C SER A 175 -34.10 -2.67 -20.91
N VAL A 176 -33.12 -1.92 -21.42
CA VAL A 176 -31.86 -1.62 -20.72
C VAL A 176 -32.12 -0.69 -19.53
N PRO A 177 -31.63 -1.02 -18.32
CA PRO A 177 -31.67 -0.10 -17.20
C PRO A 177 -31.01 1.24 -17.57
N PRO A 178 -31.64 2.38 -17.26
CA PRO A 178 -31.14 3.68 -17.71
C PRO A 178 -29.73 4.02 -17.22
N GLN A 179 -29.36 3.57 -16.02
CA GLN A 179 -28.00 3.71 -15.47
C GLN A 179 -26.95 3.00 -16.35
N ILE A 180 -27.29 1.81 -16.85
CA ILE A 180 -26.43 1.03 -17.76
C ILE A 180 -26.37 1.67 -19.14
N LYS A 181 -27.52 2.15 -19.65
CA LYS A 181 -27.59 2.84 -20.93
C LYS A 181 -26.69 4.08 -20.93
N TYR A 182 -26.73 4.86 -19.84
CA TYR A 182 -25.88 6.02 -19.65
C TYR A 182 -24.40 5.64 -19.85
N PHE A 183 -23.86 4.72 -19.04
CA PHE A 183 -22.45 4.35 -19.13
C PHE A 183 -22.06 3.63 -20.43
N ARG A 184 -23.00 2.93 -21.08
CA ARG A 184 -22.76 2.28 -22.38
C ARG A 184 -22.50 3.30 -23.48
N ASP A 185 -23.31 4.34 -23.55
CA ASP A 185 -23.35 5.28 -24.67
C ASP A 185 -22.20 6.31 -24.58
N VAL A 186 -21.46 6.34 -23.47
CA VAL A 186 -20.28 7.21 -23.29
C VAL A 186 -19.03 6.60 -23.92
N PRO A 187 -18.32 7.32 -24.80
CA PRO A 187 -17.01 6.88 -25.24
C PRO A 187 -16.00 6.90 -24.07
N PRO A 188 -14.98 6.03 -24.05
CA PRO A 188 -13.98 5.97 -22.97
C PRO A 188 -13.30 7.32 -22.68
N SER A 189 -13.13 8.18 -23.70
CA SER A 189 -12.54 9.52 -23.56
C SER A 189 -13.44 10.54 -22.84
N GLY A 190 -14.77 10.33 -22.82
CA GLY A 190 -15.75 11.19 -22.14
C GLY A 190 -16.21 10.67 -20.77
N PHE A 191 -15.90 9.42 -20.45
CA PHE A 191 -16.38 8.72 -19.25
C PHE A 191 -16.02 9.46 -17.95
N GLN A 192 -14.79 9.96 -17.81
CA GLN A 192 -14.34 10.62 -16.58
C GLN A 192 -15.03 11.97 -16.33
N GLY A 193 -15.25 12.76 -17.38
CA GLY A 193 -15.98 14.04 -17.27
C GLY A 193 -17.45 13.84 -16.95
N GLN A 194 -18.04 12.76 -17.44
CA GLN A 194 -19.42 12.38 -17.14
C GLN A 194 -19.60 11.83 -15.72
N CYS A 195 -18.65 11.04 -15.22
CA CYS A 195 -18.62 10.65 -13.81
C CYS A 195 -18.55 11.87 -12.88
N LEU A 196 -17.74 12.88 -13.25
CA LEU A 196 -17.64 14.13 -12.49
C LEU A 196 -18.99 14.87 -12.42
N LEU A 197 -19.70 14.98 -13.54
CA LEU A 197 -21.00 15.66 -13.59
C LEU A 197 -22.01 14.96 -12.68
N LEU A 198 -22.08 13.63 -12.75
CA LEU A 198 -22.97 12.84 -11.90
C LEU A 198 -22.62 12.96 -10.42
N ARG A 199 -21.34 12.87 -10.06
CA ARG A 199 -20.86 13.09 -8.68
C ARG A 199 -21.22 14.46 -8.15
N THR A 200 -21.10 15.50 -8.98
CA THR A 200 -21.44 16.87 -8.60
C THR A 200 -22.93 16.99 -8.26
N ARG A 201 -23.80 16.38 -9.07
CA ARG A 201 -25.25 16.33 -8.82
C ARG A 201 -25.60 15.53 -7.56
N GLN A 202 -25.02 14.35 -7.40
CA GLN A 202 -25.18 13.54 -6.19
C GLN A 202 -24.75 14.28 -4.94
N THR A 203 -23.61 14.97 -5.00
CA THR A 203 -23.08 15.78 -3.88
C THR A 203 -24.06 16.85 -3.45
N ARG A 204 -24.74 17.51 -4.40
CA ARG A 204 -25.79 18.50 -4.11
C ARG A 204 -27.02 17.89 -3.44
N GLY A 205 -27.49 16.75 -3.95
CA GLY A 205 -28.59 16.00 -3.32
C GLY A 205 -28.26 15.59 -1.88
N LEU A 206 -27.02 15.16 -1.64
CA LEU A 206 -26.53 14.83 -0.31
C LEU A 206 -26.39 16.08 0.59
N ASP A 207 -25.90 17.21 0.07
CA ASP A 207 -25.86 18.48 0.81
C ASP A 207 -27.27 18.93 1.21
N ALA A 208 -28.27 18.73 0.36
CA ALA A 208 -29.66 18.97 0.71
C ALA A 208 -30.11 18.06 1.87
N CYS A 209 -29.76 16.77 1.84
CA CYS A 209 -30.05 15.84 2.94
C CYS A 209 -29.39 16.27 4.25
N VAL A 210 -28.11 16.67 4.21
CA VAL A 210 -27.40 17.22 5.38
C VAL A 210 -28.11 18.46 5.90
N ALA A 211 -28.49 19.39 5.02
CA ALA A 211 -29.19 20.62 5.41
C ALA A 211 -30.57 20.34 6.04
N ILE A 212 -31.31 19.36 5.51
CA ILE A 212 -32.58 18.90 6.09
C ILE A 212 -32.35 18.37 7.51
N VAL A 213 -31.35 17.52 7.70
CA VAL A 213 -31.01 16.93 9.00
C VAL A 213 -30.54 18.00 9.98
N GLU A 214 -29.66 18.92 9.58
CA GLU A 214 -29.17 20.00 10.44
C GLU A 214 -30.29 20.97 10.87
N LYS A 215 -31.18 21.36 9.95
CA LYS A 215 -32.32 22.22 10.30
C LYS A 215 -33.29 21.51 11.24
N THR A 216 -33.51 20.21 11.03
CA THR A 216 -34.30 19.36 11.93
C THR A 216 -33.69 19.31 13.34
N LEU A 217 -32.37 19.13 13.44
CA LEU A 217 -31.64 19.14 14.71
C LEU A 217 -31.70 20.50 15.43
N LYS A 218 -31.73 21.61 14.67
CA LYS A 218 -31.80 22.97 15.23
C LYS A 218 -33.21 23.33 15.73
N ALA A 219 -34.26 22.78 15.13
CA ALA A 219 -35.66 23.14 15.44
C ALA A 219 -36.15 22.63 16.80
N ASN A 220 -35.80 21.42 17.22
CA ASN A 220 -36.11 20.88 18.55
C ASN A 220 -35.01 19.92 19.02
N LYS A 221 -33.98 20.49 19.64
CA LYS A 221 -32.76 19.79 20.05
C LYS A 221 -33.01 18.62 21.02
N GLY A 222 -34.03 18.69 21.87
CA GLY A 222 -34.31 17.64 22.86
C GLY A 222 -34.97 16.41 22.23
N ALA A 223 -36.06 16.60 21.48
CA ALA A 223 -36.82 15.48 20.92
C ALA A 223 -36.24 14.90 19.62
N ASN A 224 -35.60 15.73 18.78
CA ASN A 224 -35.21 15.30 17.43
C ASN A 224 -33.86 14.58 17.39
N ARG A 225 -32.95 14.84 18.35
CA ARG A 225 -31.61 14.22 18.37
C ARG A 225 -31.67 12.70 18.58
N PRO A 226 -32.37 12.18 19.62
CA PRO A 226 -32.40 10.73 19.85
C PRO A 226 -33.06 9.97 18.70
N ALA A 227 -34.15 10.53 18.14
CA ALA A 227 -34.86 9.93 17.01
C ALA A 227 -33.99 9.86 15.74
N MET A 228 -33.26 10.94 15.43
CA MET A 228 -32.36 10.96 14.28
C MET A 228 -31.21 9.97 14.44
N LEU A 229 -30.57 9.93 15.61
CA LEU A 229 -29.47 9.01 15.87
C LEU A 229 -29.93 7.54 15.84
N ALA A 230 -31.13 7.25 16.35
CA ALA A 230 -31.75 5.92 16.24
C ALA A 230 -32.02 5.53 14.79
N TRP A 231 -32.55 6.45 13.98
CA TRP A 231 -32.81 6.21 12.56
C TRP A 231 -31.53 5.89 11.79
N LEU A 232 -30.47 6.68 12.00
CA LEU A 232 -29.17 6.47 11.36
C LEU A 232 -28.53 5.14 11.80
N ALA A 233 -28.56 4.83 13.10
CA ALA A 233 -28.06 3.56 13.62
C ALA A 233 -28.81 2.35 13.01
N ARG A 234 -30.14 2.46 12.88
CA ARG A 234 -30.96 1.43 12.22
C ARG A 234 -30.60 1.29 10.74
N ALA A 235 -30.43 2.39 10.01
CA ALA A 235 -30.02 2.38 8.61
C ALA A 235 -28.68 1.64 8.43
N LEU A 236 -27.70 1.86 9.32
CA LEU A 236 -26.43 1.12 9.31
C LEU A 236 -26.61 -0.38 9.66
N ALA A 237 -27.52 -0.72 10.57
CA ALA A 237 -27.78 -2.11 10.93
C ALA A 237 -28.33 -2.95 9.76
N LEU A 238 -28.94 -2.31 8.76
CA LEU A 238 -29.41 -2.97 7.54
C LEU A 238 -28.26 -3.42 6.61
N ALA A 239 -27.01 -3.06 6.93
CA ALA A 239 -25.82 -3.56 6.27
C ALA A 239 -25.27 -4.86 6.88
N LYS A 240 -25.73 -5.29 8.07
CA LYS A 240 -25.17 -6.46 8.81
C LYS A 240 -25.01 -7.74 7.96
N PRO A 241 -25.93 -8.11 7.06
CA PRO A 241 -25.73 -9.31 6.27
C PRO A 241 -24.57 -9.18 5.28
N LEU A 242 -24.14 -7.96 4.86
CA LEU A 242 -22.99 -7.76 3.96
C LEU A 242 -21.66 -8.22 4.59
N SER A 243 -21.48 -8.04 5.90
CA SER A 243 -20.28 -8.52 6.61
C SER A 243 -20.23 -10.05 6.76
N GLU A 244 -21.39 -10.71 6.75
CA GLU A 244 -21.52 -12.17 6.90
C GLU A 244 -21.37 -12.92 5.55
N ILE A 245 -21.35 -12.21 4.41
CA ILE A 245 -21.24 -12.77 3.04
C ILE A 245 -19.94 -13.57 2.82
N LYS A 246 -18.85 -13.27 3.54
CA LYS A 246 -17.56 -13.99 3.44
C LYS A 246 -17.69 -15.52 3.55
N ILE A 247 -18.73 -16.02 4.24
CA ILE A 247 -18.91 -17.44 4.53
C ILE A 247 -19.76 -18.18 3.46
N GLN A 248 -20.47 -17.47 2.58
CA GLN A 248 -21.45 -18.10 1.68
C GLN A 248 -21.18 -17.84 0.19
N ARG A 249 -20.11 -18.45 -0.34
CA ARG A 249 -19.86 -18.53 -1.79
C ARG A 249 -20.95 -19.29 -2.58
N ASP A 250 -21.82 -20.05 -1.90
CA ASP A 250 -22.66 -21.07 -2.53
C ASP A 250 -24.18 -20.84 -2.46
N ARG A 251 -24.72 -19.73 -1.95
CA ARG A 251 -26.19 -19.57 -1.87
C ARG A 251 -26.68 -18.20 -2.31
N ALA A 252 -27.24 -18.20 -3.53
CA ALA A 252 -28.32 -17.36 -4.04
C ALA A 252 -28.47 -15.95 -3.43
N PHE A 253 -28.05 -14.95 -4.21
CA PHE A 253 -28.64 -13.61 -4.33
C PHE A 253 -29.73 -13.30 -3.28
N HIS A 254 -29.40 -12.48 -2.29
CA HIS A 254 -30.37 -11.95 -1.33
C HIS A 254 -30.53 -10.43 -1.45
N PRO A 255 -31.10 -9.90 -2.56
CA PRO A 255 -31.45 -8.49 -2.67
C PRO A 255 -32.66 -8.08 -1.79
N ARG A 256 -33.23 -9.00 -0.98
CA ARG A 256 -34.45 -8.74 -0.20
C ARG A 256 -34.25 -8.63 1.31
N ARG A 257 -33.03 -8.73 1.85
CA ARG A 257 -32.78 -8.54 3.29
C ARG A 257 -31.90 -7.32 3.61
N CYS A 258 -30.97 -6.98 2.73
CA CYS A 258 -30.07 -5.84 2.88
C CYS A 258 -30.66 -4.57 2.26
N ALA A 259 -30.23 -3.41 2.76
CA ALA A 259 -30.43 -2.16 2.03
C ALA A 259 -29.50 -2.09 0.81
N SER A 260 -29.88 -1.31 -0.20
CA SER A 260 -29.12 -1.11 -1.42
C SER A 260 -27.75 -0.50 -1.12
N PRO A 261 -26.68 -0.90 -1.86
CA PRO A 261 -25.37 -0.27 -1.74
C PRO A 261 -25.41 1.25 -1.88
N ALA A 262 -26.35 1.74 -2.68
CA ALA A 262 -26.56 3.16 -2.93
C ALA A 262 -27.02 3.92 -1.69
N PHE A 263 -28.08 3.42 -1.07
CA PHE A 263 -28.61 3.96 0.18
C PHE A 263 -27.57 3.95 1.30
N LEU A 264 -26.88 2.83 1.48
CA LEU A 264 -25.87 2.67 2.52
C LEU A 264 -24.71 3.66 2.34
N LEU A 265 -24.18 3.80 1.12
CA LEU A 265 -23.07 4.70 0.86
C LEU A 265 -23.43 6.17 1.07
N ASN A 266 -24.62 6.60 0.63
CA ASN A 266 -25.09 7.95 0.90
C ASN A 266 -25.38 8.19 2.39
N THR A 267 -25.86 7.17 3.12
CA THR A 267 -26.04 7.22 4.57
C THR A 267 -24.69 7.39 5.29
N VAL A 268 -23.65 6.66 4.88
CA VAL A 268 -22.28 6.85 5.40
C VAL A 268 -21.81 8.28 5.16
N SER A 269 -21.99 8.79 3.94
CA SER A 269 -21.56 10.15 3.58
C SER A 269 -22.30 11.23 4.39
N LEU A 270 -23.60 11.04 4.64
CA LEU A 270 -24.39 11.90 5.54
C LEU A 270 -23.82 11.89 6.96
N ILE A 271 -23.56 10.71 7.53
CA ILE A 271 -23.03 10.57 8.89
C ILE A 271 -21.65 11.21 9.03
N LEU A 272 -20.76 11.01 8.05
CA LEU A 272 -19.43 11.62 8.06
C LEU A 272 -19.51 13.14 7.99
N ARG A 273 -20.41 13.71 7.17
CA ARG A 273 -20.63 15.16 7.12
C ARG A 273 -21.18 15.71 8.43
N LEU A 274 -22.07 14.98 9.11
CA LEU A 274 -22.54 15.34 10.46
C LEU A 274 -21.42 15.26 11.50
N ALA A 275 -20.45 14.35 11.32
CA ALA A 275 -19.27 14.21 12.16
C ALA A 275 -18.16 15.23 11.84
N ALA A 276 -18.22 15.93 10.70
CA ALA A 276 -17.18 16.88 10.29
C ALA A 276 -16.79 17.97 11.31
N PRO A 277 -17.73 18.51 12.12
CA PRO A 277 -17.38 19.40 13.23
C PRO A 277 -16.40 18.81 14.25
N LEU A 278 -16.29 17.48 14.37
CA LEU A 278 -15.38 16.82 15.32
C LEU A 278 -13.92 17.14 15.02
N TRP A 279 -13.49 16.97 13.77
CA TRP A 279 -12.10 17.24 13.36
C TRP A 279 -11.87 18.69 12.94
N THR A 280 -12.88 19.38 12.38
CA THR A 280 -12.72 20.79 11.99
C THR A 280 -12.69 21.75 13.17
N LYS A 281 -13.34 21.41 14.30
CA LYS A 281 -13.34 22.22 15.53
C LYS A 281 -12.51 21.62 16.66
N GLY A 282 -11.82 20.49 16.43
CA GLY A 282 -10.96 19.84 17.42
C GLY A 282 -11.69 19.41 18.68
N LEU A 283 -12.79 18.66 18.54
CA LEU A 283 -13.66 18.25 19.65
C LEU A 283 -13.29 16.90 20.28
N ALA A 284 -12.06 16.44 20.14
CA ALA A 284 -11.60 15.13 20.65
C ALA A 284 -11.86 14.96 22.15
N SER A 285 -11.65 16.01 22.94
CA SER A 285 -11.86 16.00 24.40
C SER A 285 -13.32 15.85 24.83
N LYS A 286 -14.28 16.00 23.91
CA LYS A 286 -15.72 15.86 24.17
C LYS A 286 -16.27 14.47 23.86
N VAL A 287 -15.43 13.57 23.35
CA VAL A 287 -15.82 12.19 23.04
C VAL A 287 -15.56 11.33 24.28
N ASP A 288 -16.63 10.80 24.88
CA ASP A 288 -16.53 9.90 26.03
C ASP A 288 -16.30 8.46 25.57
N TRP A 289 -15.17 7.87 25.96
CA TRP A 289 -14.81 6.50 25.61
C TRP A 289 -15.75 5.45 26.23
N ARG A 290 -16.44 5.78 27.34
CA ARG A 290 -17.36 4.87 28.05
C ARG A 290 -18.58 4.49 27.23
N TYR A 291 -18.87 5.23 26.14
CA TYR A 291 -19.91 4.85 25.19
C TYR A 291 -19.70 3.44 24.62
N ALA A 292 -18.44 3.03 24.41
CA ALA A 292 -18.12 1.68 23.92
C ALA A 292 -18.61 0.56 24.86
N LEU A 293 -18.79 0.85 26.16
CA LEU A 293 -19.21 -0.10 27.19
C LEU A 293 -20.72 -0.35 27.24
N ARG A 294 -21.53 0.66 26.91
CA ARG A 294 -22.99 0.63 27.15
C ARG A 294 -23.78 -0.01 26.02
N HIS A 295 -23.16 -0.24 24.86
CA HIS A 295 -23.77 -0.88 23.68
C HIS A 295 -25.15 -0.32 23.32
N GLU A 296 -25.31 1.02 23.39
CA GLU A 296 -26.60 1.69 23.22
C GLU A 296 -27.10 1.60 21.77
N ARG A 297 -26.84 2.63 20.95
CA ARG A 297 -27.31 2.68 19.55
C ARG A 297 -26.44 1.85 18.61
N VAL A 298 -25.19 1.63 18.99
CA VAL A 298 -24.21 0.85 18.25
C VAL A 298 -23.57 -0.14 19.22
N SER A 299 -23.46 -1.40 18.81
CA SER A 299 -22.86 -2.47 19.61
C SER A 299 -21.44 -2.78 19.16
N PHE A 300 -20.59 -3.09 20.14
CA PHE A 300 -19.20 -3.53 19.99
C PHE A 300 -18.96 -4.90 20.65
N LYS A 301 -20.01 -5.60 21.09
CA LYS A 301 -19.92 -6.86 21.88
C LYS A 301 -19.12 -7.97 21.20
N GLU A 302 -19.16 -8.02 19.87
CA GLU A 302 -18.51 -9.06 19.06
C GLU A 302 -17.07 -8.69 18.68
N GLU A 303 -16.56 -7.53 19.12
CA GLU A 303 -15.25 -7.02 18.70
C GLU A 303 -14.17 -7.27 19.75
N ALA A 304 -13.00 -7.74 19.29
CA ALA A 304 -11.84 -7.93 20.17
C ALA A 304 -11.32 -6.58 20.71
N PRO A 305 -10.86 -6.53 21.98
CA PRO A 305 -10.27 -5.33 22.55
C PRO A 305 -8.85 -5.06 21.99
N LEU A 306 -8.33 -3.86 22.23
CA LEU A 306 -6.95 -3.50 21.86
C LEU A 306 -5.90 -4.22 22.70
N PHE A 307 -6.22 -4.48 23.97
CA PHE A 307 -5.34 -5.11 24.96
C PHE A 307 -6.09 -6.19 25.75
N SER A 308 -5.53 -7.39 25.84
CA SER A 308 -6.16 -8.53 26.55
C SER A 308 -5.65 -8.67 27.98
N GLY A 309 -4.39 -8.35 28.27
CA GLY A 309 -3.77 -8.47 29.59
C GLY A 309 -3.59 -9.91 30.10
N ASP A 310 -2.57 -10.11 30.94
CA ASP A 310 -2.32 -11.38 31.63
C ASP A 310 -3.49 -11.69 32.58
N GLY A 311 -4.34 -12.63 32.18
CA GLY A 311 -5.52 -13.02 32.96
C GLY A 311 -6.86 -12.63 32.35
N ALA A 312 -6.96 -12.41 31.04
CA ALA A 312 -8.22 -12.66 30.33
C ALA A 312 -8.47 -14.18 30.28
N ALA A 313 -8.72 -14.77 31.46
CA ALA A 313 -9.87 -15.67 31.50
C ALA A 313 -10.98 -14.88 30.82
N THR A 314 -11.65 -15.50 29.84
CA THR A 314 -13.06 -15.21 29.66
C THR A 314 -13.60 -15.03 31.06
N VAL A 315 -14.08 -13.84 31.39
CA VAL A 315 -15.07 -13.75 32.44
C VAL A 315 -16.24 -14.51 31.82
N ASP A 316 -16.18 -15.85 31.91
CA ASP A 316 -17.32 -16.60 32.39
C ASP A 316 -17.70 -15.81 33.64
N GLU A 317 -18.68 -14.93 33.45
CA GLU A 317 -19.36 -14.31 34.57
C GLU A 317 -19.83 -15.50 35.40
N GLU A 318 -19.05 -15.90 36.40
CA GLU A 318 -19.55 -16.76 37.46
C GLU A 318 -20.77 -16.03 38.00
N ASP A 319 -21.92 -16.63 37.70
CA ASP A 319 -23.24 -16.23 38.13
C ASP A 319 -23.23 -15.97 39.64
N SER A 320 -23.05 -14.72 40.05
CA SER A 320 -23.49 -14.26 41.36
C SER A 320 -24.97 -13.92 41.23
N ASP A 321 -25.79 -14.86 41.71
CA ASP A 321 -27.23 -14.95 41.47
C ASP A 321 -28.09 -13.89 42.19
N ASP A 322 -27.47 -12.94 42.90
CA ASP A 322 -28.12 -12.12 43.94
C ASP A 322 -28.39 -10.64 43.59
N ASP A 323 -28.09 -10.19 42.37
CA ASP A 323 -28.40 -8.82 41.95
C ASP A 323 -29.66 -8.78 41.06
N GLU A 324 -30.82 -8.63 41.70
CA GLU A 324 -32.16 -8.50 41.06
C GLU A 324 -32.20 -7.36 40.02
N ASP A 325 -31.44 -6.27 40.24
CA ASP A 325 -31.36 -5.15 39.30
C ASP A 325 -30.54 -5.53 38.06
N ALA A 326 -29.44 -6.29 38.24
CA ALA A 326 -28.68 -6.87 37.13
C ALA A 326 -29.46 -7.97 36.40
N LYS A 327 -30.31 -8.74 37.08
CA LYS A 327 -31.22 -9.73 36.48
C LYS A 327 -32.31 -9.04 35.65
N MET A 328 -32.92 -7.97 36.15
CA MET A 328 -33.85 -7.15 35.37
C MET A 328 -33.16 -6.50 34.17
N LEU A 329 -31.92 -6.00 34.32
CA LEU A 329 -31.14 -5.43 33.23
C LEU A 329 -30.72 -6.48 32.19
N ARG A 330 -30.31 -7.68 32.62
CA ARG A 330 -29.99 -8.83 31.75
C ARG A 330 -31.22 -9.41 31.07
N GLN A 331 -32.37 -9.41 31.74
CA GLN A 331 -33.65 -9.83 31.17
C GLN A 331 -34.17 -8.78 30.18
N ALA A 332 -34.02 -7.49 30.48
CA ALA A 332 -34.27 -6.40 29.54
C ALA A 332 -33.32 -6.44 28.34
N LEU A 333 -32.04 -6.77 28.53
CA LEU A 333 -31.03 -6.93 27.47
C LEU A 333 -31.22 -8.21 26.64
N LYS A 334 -31.64 -9.34 27.25
CA LYS A 334 -32.03 -10.55 26.51
C LYS A 334 -33.31 -10.30 25.69
N MET A 335 -34.24 -9.51 26.23
CA MET A 335 -35.41 -9.05 25.49
C MET A 335 -35.08 -8.00 24.43
N SER A 336 -33.96 -7.26 24.57
CA SER A 336 -33.49 -6.24 23.61
C SER A 336 -32.50 -6.76 22.55
N MET A 337 -31.95 -7.97 22.71
CA MET A 337 -31.00 -8.58 21.76
C MET A 337 -31.51 -9.86 21.10
N GLY A 338 -32.72 -10.33 21.42
CA GLY A 338 -33.40 -11.36 20.64
C GLY A 338 -33.81 -10.83 19.27
N GLN A 339 -33.98 -11.72 18.28
CA GLN A 339 -34.43 -11.41 16.91
C GLN A 339 -35.79 -10.67 16.81
N ALA A 340 -36.42 -10.35 17.94
CA ALA A 340 -37.69 -9.64 18.04
C ALA A 340 -37.63 -8.39 18.95
N ALA A 341 -36.45 -7.83 19.20
CA ALA A 341 -36.30 -6.60 19.95
C ALA A 341 -36.40 -5.34 19.06
N PRO A 342 -37.16 -4.31 19.46
CA PRO A 342 -37.16 -3.00 18.82
C PRO A 342 -35.78 -2.35 18.87
N LEU A 343 -35.05 -2.33 17.75
CA LEU A 343 -33.94 -1.39 17.57
C LEU A 343 -34.55 0.02 17.51
N GLY A 344 -34.63 0.71 18.65
CA GLY A 344 -35.13 2.08 18.73
C GLY A 344 -35.86 2.48 20.02
N PHE A 345 -36.09 1.59 20.98
CA PHE A 345 -36.69 1.98 22.27
C PHE A 345 -35.65 2.06 23.38
N PHE A 346 -35.48 3.25 23.98
CA PHE A 346 -34.74 3.41 25.23
C PHE A 346 -35.65 4.06 26.29
N PRO A 347 -35.67 3.56 27.53
CA PRO A 347 -36.35 4.21 28.65
C PRO A 347 -35.70 5.56 28.96
N SER A 348 -36.50 6.49 29.50
CA SER A 348 -36.16 7.89 29.82
C SER A 348 -35.05 8.07 30.87
N ASP A 349 -34.50 6.98 31.41
CA ASP A 349 -33.73 6.97 32.66
C ASP A 349 -32.24 6.64 32.43
N VAL A 350 -31.78 6.57 31.17
CA VAL A 350 -30.37 6.39 30.82
C VAL A 350 -29.69 7.77 30.80
N GLU A 351 -28.57 7.94 31.53
CA GLU A 351 -27.70 9.12 31.39
C GLU A 351 -27.31 9.31 29.91
N GLU A 352 -27.90 10.32 29.25
CA GLU A 352 -27.66 10.57 27.82
C GLU A 352 -26.20 10.97 27.57
N PHE A 353 -25.50 10.20 26.73
CA PHE A 353 -24.19 10.61 26.21
C PHE A 353 -24.32 11.90 25.37
N SER A 354 -23.22 12.63 25.26
CA SER A 354 -23.23 13.83 24.43
C SER A 354 -23.45 13.47 22.96
N PHE A 355 -24.19 14.31 22.24
CA PHE A 355 -24.37 14.19 20.79
C PHE A 355 -23.04 14.03 20.03
N VAL A 356 -21.97 14.67 20.52
CA VAL A 356 -20.61 14.55 19.97
C VAL A 356 -20.06 13.13 20.09
N THR A 357 -20.26 12.50 21.25
CA THR A 357 -19.85 11.11 21.51
C THR A 357 -20.62 10.14 20.63
N GLU A 358 -21.95 10.26 20.59
CA GLU A 358 -22.80 9.36 19.79
C GLU A 358 -22.47 9.44 18.29
N VAL A 359 -22.30 10.66 17.74
CA VAL A 359 -21.95 10.85 16.33
C VAL A 359 -20.57 10.29 16.01
N PHE A 360 -19.61 10.38 16.93
CA PHE A 360 -18.28 9.79 16.75
C PHE A 360 -18.35 8.27 16.54
N PHE A 361 -18.99 7.54 17.46
CA PHE A 361 -19.10 6.08 17.36
C PHE A 361 -20.02 5.64 16.22
N LEU A 362 -21.04 6.43 15.89
CA LEU A 362 -21.87 6.21 14.72
C LEU A 362 -21.08 6.35 13.41
N ALA A 363 -20.19 7.33 13.30
CA ALA A 363 -19.31 7.52 12.15
C ALA A 363 -18.29 6.38 12.02
N HIS A 364 -17.70 5.92 13.13
CA HIS A 364 -16.86 4.73 13.12
C HIS A 364 -17.62 3.51 12.62
N ARG A 365 -18.85 3.28 13.11
CA ARG A 365 -19.69 2.16 12.66
C ARG A 365 -20.08 2.27 11.18
N ALA A 366 -20.34 3.48 10.69
CA ALA A 366 -20.62 3.73 9.29
C ALA A 366 -19.45 3.27 8.40
N ILE A 367 -18.21 3.50 8.84
CA ILE A 367 -17.01 3.01 8.13
C ILE A 367 -16.90 1.48 8.25
N SER A 368 -16.97 0.97 9.48
CA SER A 368 -16.70 -0.43 9.81
C SER A 368 -17.71 -1.40 9.18
N SER A 369 -19.01 -1.10 9.30
CA SER A 369 -20.09 -2.02 8.91
C SER A 369 -20.69 -1.76 7.54
N CYS A 370 -20.41 -0.60 6.93
CA CYS A 370 -20.95 -0.26 5.62
C CYS A 370 -19.83 0.02 4.62
N LEU A 371 -19.03 1.06 4.84
CA LEU A 371 -18.09 1.53 3.81
C LEU A 371 -17.03 0.49 3.43
N LEU A 372 -16.34 -0.11 4.41
CA LEU A 372 -15.32 -1.13 4.15
C LEU A 372 -15.92 -2.43 3.55
N PRO A 373 -17.05 -2.96 4.07
CA PRO A 373 -17.75 -4.06 3.41
C PRO A 373 -18.19 -3.77 1.98
N LEU A 374 -18.62 -2.54 1.65
CA LEU A 374 -19.01 -2.16 0.29
C LEU A 374 -17.84 -2.21 -0.70
N TRP A 375 -16.61 -1.86 -0.28
CA TRP A 375 -15.41 -2.09 -1.11
C TRP A 375 -15.12 -3.58 -1.33
N SER A 376 -15.35 -4.40 -0.32
CA SER A 376 -15.19 -5.86 -0.41
C SER A 376 -16.23 -6.45 -1.37
N GLU A 377 -17.48 -6.01 -1.28
CA GLU A 377 -18.58 -6.40 -2.16
C GLU A 377 -18.29 -6.05 -3.62
N MET A 378 -17.79 -4.84 -3.90
CA MET A 378 -17.35 -4.46 -5.25
C MET A 378 -16.33 -5.46 -5.81
N THR A 379 -15.34 -5.83 -4.99
CA THR A 379 -14.25 -6.74 -5.40
C THR A 379 -14.79 -8.15 -5.67
N GLU A 380 -15.65 -8.67 -4.80
CA GLU A 380 -16.28 -9.99 -4.97
C GLU A 380 -17.21 -10.03 -6.19
N GLN A 381 -18.05 -9.01 -6.41
CA GLN A 381 -18.92 -8.95 -7.59
C GLN A 381 -18.11 -8.91 -8.90
N ILE A 382 -17.00 -8.16 -8.93
CA ILE A 382 -16.10 -8.14 -10.08
C ILE A 382 -15.50 -9.53 -10.31
N HIS A 383 -15.01 -10.19 -9.26
CA HIS A 383 -14.47 -11.56 -9.36
C HIS A 383 -15.53 -12.56 -9.86
N LEU A 384 -16.76 -12.47 -9.37
CA LEU A 384 -17.88 -13.29 -9.85
C LEU A 384 -18.14 -13.08 -11.34
N LEU A 385 -18.14 -11.83 -11.83
CA LEU A 385 -18.30 -11.57 -13.27
C LEU A 385 -17.14 -12.15 -14.10
N TYR A 386 -15.91 -12.09 -13.59
CA TYR A 386 -14.75 -12.75 -14.22
C TYR A 386 -14.94 -14.27 -14.29
N ASP A 387 -15.32 -14.91 -13.19
CA ASP A 387 -15.51 -16.36 -13.12
C ASP A 387 -16.69 -16.82 -14.00
N LEU A 388 -17.73 -15.98 -14.16
CA LEU A 388 -18.84 -16.26 -15.08
C LEU A 388 -18.48 -16.05 -16.57
N SER A 389 -17.44 -15.27 -16.88
CA SER A 389 -17.06 -14.92 -18.26
C SER A 389 -16.13 -15.94 -18.94
N GLY A 390 -15.55 -16.88 -18.19
CA GLY A 390 -14.71 -17.95 -18.76
C GLY A 390 -13.69 -18.52 -17.76
N PRO A 391 -12.90 -19.54 -18.18
CA PRO A 391 -11.87 -20.14 -17.34
C PRO A 391 -10.76 -19.12 -17.00
N ARG A 392 -10.30 -19.11 -15.74
CA ARG A 392 -9.20 -18.24 -15.30
C ARG A 392 -7.96 -18.45 -16.17
N GLY A 393 -7.42 -17.36 -16.71
CA GLY A 393 -6.20 -17.36 -17.53
C GLY A 393 -6.44 -17.29 -19.05
N GLN A 394 -7.68 -17.35 -19.52
CA GLN A 394 -8.02 -17.08 -20.93
C GLN A 394 -8.37 -15.60 -21.14
N LYS A 395 -8.10 -15.08 -22.35
CA LYS A 395 -8.46 -13.72 -22.74
C LYS A 395 -9.98 -13.63 -22.89
N LEU A 396 -10.60 -12.71 -22.15
CA LEU A 396 -12.05 -12.49 -22.20
C LEU A 396 -12.50 -11.96 -23.57
N ASP A 397 -13.73 -12.30 -23.96
CA ASP A 397 -14.39 -11.67 -25.11
C ASP A 397 -14.69 -10.19 -24.83
N GLU A 398 -14.69 -9.37 -25.88
CA GLU A 398 -14.88 -7.93 -25.79
C GLU A 398 -16.21 -7.54 -25.09
N PRO A 399 -17.36 -8.17 -25.37
CA PRO A 399 -18.60 -7.92 -24.63
C PRO A 399 -18.50 -8.20 -23.12
N SER A 400 -17.93 -9.32 -22.71
CA SER A 400 -17.73 -9.65 -21.29
C SER A 400 -16.79 -8.67 -20.60
N GLN A 401 -15.68 -8.31 -21.25
CA GLN A 401 -14.77 -7.31 -20.73
C GLN A 401 -15.45 -5.94 -20.58
N ARG A 402 -16.27 -5.53 -21.55
CA ARG A 402 -17.02 -4.26 -21.49
C ARG A 402 -18.03 -4.26 -20.35
N ARG A 403 -18.73 -5.38 -20.07
CA ARG A 403 -19.65 -5.50 -18.93
C ARG A 403 -18.95 -5.38 -17.59
N ILE A 404 -17.84 -6.09 -17.42
CA ILE A 404 -17.02 -6.03 -16.20
C ILE A 404 -16.52 -4.60 -15.96
N ASN A 405 -16.01 -3.95 -17.01
CA ASN A 405 -15.57 -2.56 -16.94
C ASN A 405 -16.73 -1.66 -16.52
N LEU A 406 -17.90 -1.78 -17.16
CA LEU A 406 -19.08 -0.97 -16.85
C LEU A 406 -19.52 -1.08 -15.37
N HIS A 407 -19.50 -2.29 -14.84
CA HIS A 407 -19.85 -2.55 -13.44
C HIS A 407 -18.82 -1.94 -12.49
N GLY A 408 -17.53 -2.17 -12.75
CA GLY A 408 -16.43 -1.59 -11.96
C GLY A 408 -16.41 -0.06 -12.01
N ASP A 409 -16.69 0.50 -13.18
CA ASP A 409 -16.79 1.94 -13.46
C ASP A 409 -17.93 2.60 -12.68
N GLY A 410 -19.10 1.96 -12.61
CA GLY A 410 -20.23 2.43 -11.79
C GLY A 410 -19.89 2.47 -10.30
N TRP A 411 -19.26 1.42 -9.77
CA TRP A 411 -18.79 1.36 -8.39
C TRP A 411 -17.70 2.39 -8.09
N ALA A 412 -16.70 2.53 -8.97
CA ALA A 412 -15.66 3.54 -8.83
C ALA A 412 -16.24 4.96 -8.86
N CYS A 413 -17.27 5.22 -9.69
CA CYS A 413 -17.97 6.50 -9.71
C CYS A 413 -18.56 6.85 -8.34
N ALA A 414 -19.04 5.87 -7.56
CA ALA A 414 -19.66 6.09 -6.27
C ALA A 414 -18.67 6.06 -5.09
N LEU A 415 -17.84 5.02 -4.98
CA LEU A 415 -16.90 4.81 -3.87
C LEU A 415 -15.69 5.75 -3.90
N GLU A 416 -15.32 6.25 -5.09
CA GLU A 416 -14.19 7.17 -5.25
C GLU A 416 -14.65 8.64 -5.38
N ASP A 417 -15.81 8.97 -4.80
CA ASP A 417 -16.23 10.36 -4.60
C ASP A 417 -15.20 11.11 -3.73
N PRO A 418 -14.58 12.20 -4.22
CA PRO A 418 -13.52 12.87 -3.49
C PRO A 418 -13.94 13.38 -2.12
N ARG A 419 -15.18 13.86 -1.97
CA ARG A 419 -15.67 14.43 -0.72
C ARG A 419 -15.93 13.36 0.33
N LEU A 420 -16.59 12.26 -0.04
CA LEU A 420 -16.71 11.08 0.81
C LEU A 420 -15.32 10.60 1.31
N LEU A 421 -14.36 10.45 0.39
CA LEU A 421 -13.03 9.97 0.73
C LEU A 421 -12.26 10.94 1.62
N GLU A 422 -12.42 12.25 1.40
CA GLU A 422 -11.83 13.27 2.25
C GLU A 422 -12.41 13.25 3.67
N ASP A 423 -13.73 13.20 3.80
CA ASP A 423 -14.41 13.15 5.11
C ASP A 423 -14.06 11.84 5.85
N ALA A 424 -14.07 10.70 5.15
CA ALA A 424 -13.71 9.41 5.73
C ALA A 424 -12.24 9.38 6.19
N GLY A 425 -11.32 9.87 5.35
CA GLY A 425 -9.90 9.94 5.68
C GLY A 425 -9.62 10.88 6.87
N ALA A 426 -10.27 12.04 6.90
CA ALA A 426 -10.16 13.00 8.00
C ALA A 426 -10.70 12.42 9.32
N PHE A 427 -11.85 11.73 9.27
CA PHE A 427 -12.40 11.03 10.44
C PHE A 427 -11.45 9.94 10.95
N ALA A 428 -10.88 9.10 10.06
CA ALA A 428 -9.96 8.04 10.47
C ALA A 428 -8.69 8.59 11.15
N THR A 429 -8.11 9.68 10.62
CA THR A 429 -6.99 10.37 11.29
C THR A 429 -7.40 10.92 12.65
N PHE A 430 -8.55 11.60 12.73
CA PHE A 430 -9.06 12.13 13.98
C PHE A 430 -9.34 11.03 15.02
N ALA A 431 -9.94 9.91 14.62
CA ALA A 431 -10.28 8.80 15.50
C ALA A 431 -9.03 8.12 16.07
N VAL A 432 -7.99 7.92 15.25
CA VAL A 432 -6.72 7.36 15.72
C VAL A 432 -5.99 8.32 16.66
N GLU A 433 -6.03 9.63 16.41
CA GLU A 433 -5.45 10.62 17.32
C GLU A 433 -6.18 10.69 18.66
N TRP A 434 -7.51 10.70 18.62
CA TRP A 434 -8.32 10.60 19.83
C TRP A 434 -7.99 9.33 20.61
N LEU A 435 -7.81 8.19 19.92
CA LEU A 435 -7.42 6.93 20.55
C LEU A 435 -6.02 7.00 21.16
N LEU A 436 -5.04 7.59 20.48
CA LEU A 436 -3.70 7.81 21.01
C LEU A 436 -3.72 8.64 22.29
N ASP A 437 -4.60 9.64 22.38
CA ASP A 437 -4.83 10.40 23.62
C ASP A 437 -5.42 9.52 24.72
N GLN A 438 -6.33 8.58 24.39
CA GLN A 438 -6.86 7.62 25.36
C GLN A 438 -5.76 6.68 25.89
N LEU A 439 -4.83 6.26 25.03
CA LEU A 439 -3.71 5.39 25.40
C LEU A 439 -2.62 6.10 26.19
N LYS A 440 -2.66 7.43 26.30
CA LYS A 440 -1.76 8.26 27.13
C LYS A 440 -2.38 8.64 28.48
N ALA A 441 -3.65 8.28 28.73
CA ALA A 441 -4.35 8.60 29.96
C ALA A 441 -3.84 7.78 31.17
N PRO A 442 -4.03 8.24 32.42
CA PRO A 442 -3.62 7.50 33.62
C PRO A 442 -4.23 6.09 33.72
N ASP A 443 -5.47 5.94 33.23
CA ASP A 443 -6.28 4.73 33.16
C ASP A 443 -6.18 4.02 31.78
N ALA A 444 -5.13 4.30 31.00
CA ALA A 444 -4.99 3.80 29.62
C ALA A 444 -5.12 2.27 29.48
N ARG A 445 -4.65 1.49 30.46
CA ARG A 445 -4.75 0.02 30.44
C ARG A 445 -6.21 -0.46 30.53
N GLU A 446 -7.03 0.20 31.35
CA GLU A 446 -8.46 -0.07 31.42
C GLU A 446 -9.15 0.34 30.12
N ARG A 447 -8.83 1.52 29.58
CA ARG A 447 -9.41 1.98 28.31
C ARG A 447 -9.05 1.03 27.17
N ALA A 448 -7.81 0.57 27.08
CA ALA A 448 -7.34 -0.33 26.04
C ALA A 448 -7.99 -1.72 26.13
N SER A 449 -8.33 -2.21 27.33
CA SER A 449 -9.03 -3.49 27.48
C SER A 449 -10.52 -3.43 27.14
N LYS A 450 -11.07 -2.22 26.95
CA LYS A 450 -12.49 -2.00 26.66
C LYS A 450 -12.75 -1.39 25.29
N LEU A 451 -11.79 -0.66 24.72
CA LEU A 451 -11.94 -0.06 23.40
C LEU A 451 -11.73 -1.10 22.29
N PRO A 452 -12.58 -1.09 21.25
CA PRO A 452 -12.52 -2.08 20.18
C PRO A 452 -11.28 -1.88 19.29
N ALA A 453 -10.63 -2.99 18.96
CA ALA A 453 -9.51 -3.04 18.02
C ALA A 453 -9.87 -2.51 16.62
N ALA A 454 -11.17 -2.56 16.26
CA ALA A 454 -11.70 -2.05 15.00
C ALA A 454 -11.40 -0.55 14.78
N LEU A 455 -11.26 0.25 15.84
CA LEU A 455 -10.90 1.68 15.72
C LEU A 455 -9.59 1.91 14.97
N VAL A 456 -8.61 1.02 15.17
CA VAL A 456 -7.30 1.08 14.46
C VAL A 456 -7.35 0.30 13.16
N LYS A 457 -7.90 -0.93 13.21
CA LYS A 457 -7.98 -1.83 12.06
C LYS A 457 -8.67 -1.15 10.87
N ASP A 458 -9.81 -0.52 11.11
CA ASP A 458 -10.64 0.06 10.05
C ASP A 458 -10.03 1.36 9.51
N ALA A 459 -9.32 2.13 10.35
CA ALA A 459 -8.55 3.28 9.89
C ALA A 459 -7.41 2.85 8.94
N CYS A 460 -6.69 1.77 9.28
CA CYS A 460 -5.63 1.22 8.42
C CYS A 460 -6.19 0.68 7.10
N ASP A 461 -7.30 -0.07 7.14
CA ASP A 461 -7.98 -0.56 5.94
C ASP A 461 -8.40 0.62 5.04
N LEU A 462 -9.00 1.66 5.61
CA LEU A 462 -9.41 2.85 4.88
C LEU A 462 -8.22 3.59 4.26
N TRP A 463 -7.15 3.87 5.01
CA TRP A 463 -5.96 4.54 4.46
C TRP A 463 -5.30 3.71 3.36
N THR A 464 -5.32 2.38 3.47
CA THR A 464 -4.85 1.48 2.41
C THR A 464 -5.69 1.64 1.14
N HIS A 465 -7.01 1.69 1.26
CA HIS A 465 -7.90 1.96 0.13
C HIS A 465 -7.66 3.36 -0.48
N LEU A 466 -7.47 4.39 0.35
CA LEU A 466 -7.17 5.74 -0.09
C LEU A 466 -5.84 5.82 -0.86
N ALA A 467 -4.78 5.18 -0.35
CA ALA A 467 -3.49 5.09 -1.01
C ALA A 467 -3.57 4.38 -2.38
N ARG A 468 -4.41 3.35 -2.49
CA ARG A 468 -4.68 2.65 -3.77
C ARG A 468 -5.52 3.48 -4.73
N ALA A 469 -6.55 4.18 -4.24
CA ALA A 469 -7.41 5.04 -5.04
C ALA A 469 -6.63 6.23 -5.64
N GLY A 470 -5.86 6.95 -4.81
CA GLY A 470 -5.06 8.09 -5.25
C GLY A 470 -4.03 7.75 -6.34
N ALA A 471 -3.49 6.53 -6.35
CA ALA A 471 -2.58 6.07 -7.40
C ALA A 471 -3.27 5.69 -8.72
N ARG A 472 -4.54 5.26 -8.66
CA ARG A 472 -5.33 4.96 -9.87
C ARG A 472 -5.71 6.25 -10.59
N THR A 473 -6.11 7.28 -9.85
CA THR A 473 -6.60 8.58 -10.34
C THR A 473 -5.52 9.59 -10.73
N GLY A 474 -4.23 9.24 -10.64
CA GLY A 474 -3.09 10.11 -10.91
C GLY A 474 -3.28 11.03 -12.12
N ASN A 475 -3.30 12.34 -11.85
CA ASN A 475 -3.61 13.51 -12.72
C ASN A 475 -5.07 13.94 -12.92
N ALA A 476 -6.08 13.14 -12.56
CA ALA A 476 -7.47 13.57 -12.70
C ALA A 476 -7.93 14.48 -11.54
N GLN A 477 -7.60 14.12 -10.30
CA GLN A 477 -7.99 14.91 -9.12
C GLN A 477 -7.26 16.28 -9.07
N ALA A 478 -5.97 16.31 -9.43
CA ALA A 478 -5.18 17.55 -9.48
C ALA A 478 -5.67 18.56 -10.55
N ARG A 479 -6.34 18.09 -11.61
CA ARG A 479 -6.94 18.96 -12.64
C ARG A 479 -8.28 19.59 -12.22
N MET A 480 -8.88 19.13 -11.10
CA MET A 480 -10.24 19.50 -10.70
C MET A 480 -10.32 20.39 -9.46
N GLY A 481 -9.20 20.96 -8.99
CA GLY A 481 -9.21 21.95 -7.90
C GLY A 481 -9.59 21.41 -6.52
N ALA A 482 -9.97 20.14 -6.39
CA ALA A 482 -10.05 19.46 -5.10
C ALA A 482 -8.63 19.05 -4.68
N GLY A 483 -8.23 19.37 -3.45
CA GLY A 483 -6.99 18.87 -2.88
C GLY A 483 -6.93 17.34 -3.01
N ALA A 484 -5.74 16.74 -3.13
CA ALA A 484 -5.64 15.29 -3.15
C ALA A 484 -6.25 14.74 -1.85
N THR A 485 -7.27 13.88 -1.98
CA THR A 485 -8.07 13.37 -0.86
C THR A 485 -7.20 12.74 0.22
N PHE A 486 -6.11 12.09 -0.20
CA PHE A 486 -5.06 11.56 0.64
C PHE A 486 -3.69 11.98 0.09
N ASP A 487 -3.25 13.20 0.45
CA ASP A 487 -1.96 13.75 0.06
C ASP A 487 -0.79 13.25 0.93
N ALA A 488 0.43 13.65 0.58
CA ALA A 488 1.63 13.27 1.30
C ALA A 488 1.68 13.73 2.76
N MET A 489 1.05 14.87 3.09
CA MET A 489 1.01 15.37 4.48
C MET A 489 0.06 14.49 5.31
N LYS A 490 -1.14 14.20 4.80
CA LYS A 490 -2.10 13.30 5.42
C LYS A 490 -1.52 11.89 5.59
N ALA A 491 -0.86 11.37 4.56
CA ALA A 491 -0.18 10.07 4.61
C ALA A 491 0.96 10.05 5.63
N SER A 492 1.80 11.09 5.68
CA SER A 492 2.88 11.19 6.68
C SER A 492 2.34 11.22 8.11
N ARG A 493 1.24 11.94 8.35
CA ARG A 493 0.57 12.01 9.65
C ARG A 493 0.01 10.64 10.07
N ALA A 494 -0.65 9.92 9.16
CA ALA A 494 -1.13 8.56 9.41
C ALA A 494 0.03 7.60 9.75
N VAL A 495 1.14 7.67 8.99
CA VAL A 495 2.33 6.86 9.26
C VAL A 495 2.92 7.14 10.65
N LEU A 496 2.99 8.40 11.06
CA LEU A 496 3.48 8.76 12.40
C LEU A 496 2.55 8.27 13.51
N ALA A 497 1.23 8.34 13.31
CA ALA A 497 0.27 7.74 14.24
C ALA A 497 0.45 6.21 14.36
N CYS A 498 0.69 5.52 13.24
CA CYS A 498 1.04 4.11 13.25
C CYS A 498 2.36 3.85 14.02
N CYS A 499 3.35 4.74 13.92
CA CYS A 499 4.59 4.61 14.70
C CYS A 499 4.33 4.67 16.21
N GLU A 500 3.44 5.54 16.67
CA GLU A 500 3.06 5.62 18.09
C GLU A 500 2.30 4.36 18.52
N LEU A 501 1.35 3.87 17.71
CA LEU A 501 0.60 2.64 18.00
C LEU A 501 1.50 1.40 18.07
N MET A 502 2.44 1.25 17.13
CA MET A 502 3.38 0.10 17.10
C MET A 502 4.35 0.06 18.29
N ARG A 503 4.59 1.20 18.94
CA ARG A 503 5.42 1.29 20.15
C ARG A 503 4.62 1.13 21.44
N SER A 504 3.30 1.19 21.36
CA SER A 504 2.45 1.08 22.55
C SER A 504 2.33 -0.38 22.99
N PRO A 505 2.67 -0.72 24.24
CA PRO A 505 2.45 -2.08 24.76
C PRO A 505 0.96 -2.41 24.93
N LEU A 506 0.07 -1.41 24.79
CA LEU A 506 -1.38 -1.58 24.88
C LEU A 506 -2.03 -1.96 23.53
N VAL A 507 -1.23 -2.23 22.49
CA VAL A 507 -1.69 -2.68 21.17
C VAL A 507 -1.18 -4.09 20.91
N GLU A 508 -1.81 -5.07 21.56
CA GLU A 508 -1.42 -6.50 21.50
C GLU A 508 -2.09 -7.25 20.36
N SER A 509 -3.25 -6.76 19.88
CA SER A 509 -4.05 -7.45 18.86
C SER A 509 -3.23 -7.76 17.60
N PRO A 510 -2.99 -9.05 17.26
CA PRO A 510 -2.19 -9.42 16.08
C PRO A 510 -2.81 -8.93 14.77
N ILE A 511 -4.14 -8.86 14.72
CA ILE A 511 -4.90 -8.34 13.58
C ILE A 511 -4.56 -6.86 13.37
N VAL A 512 -4.58 -6.06 14.43
CA VAL A 512 -4.23 -4.63 14.37
C VAL A 512 -2.77 -4.45 13.94
N GLN A 513 -1.85 -5.21 14.54
CA GLN A 513 -0.43 -5.17 14.19
C GLN A 513 -0.20 -5.49 12.70
N ALA A 514 -0.87 -6.50 12.15
CA ALA A 514 -0.76 -6.79 10.72
C ALA A 514 -1.35 -5.70 9.84
N LYS A 515 -2.48 -5.08 10.24
CA LYS A 515 -3.07 -3.98 9.48
C LYS A 515 -2.18 -2.74 9.46
N LEU A 516 -1.52 -2.43 10.57
CA LEU A 516 -0.50 -1.38 10.63
C LEU A 516 0.62 -1.66 9.62
N VAL A 517 1.21 -2.86 9.64
CA VAL A 517 2.28 -3.24 8.72
C VAL A 517 1.81 -3.25 7.26
N SER A 518 0.61 -3.77 6.98
CA SER A 518 0.02 -3.83 5.64
C SER A 518 -0.17 -2.42 5.04
N PHE A 519 -0.66 -1.48 5.84
CA PHE A 519 -0.80 -0.09 5.42
C PHE A 519 0.56 0.56 5.11
N ILE A 520 1.55 0.41 6.00
CA ILE A 520 2.91 0.93 5.79
C ILE A 520 3.53 0.32 4.53
N LYS A 521 3.37 -0.98 4.33
CA LYS A 521 3.83 -1.70 3.14
C LYS A 521 3.22 -1.15 1.86
N GLU A 522 1.91 -0.91 1.84
CA GLU A 522 1.24 -0.34 0.66
C GLU A 522 1.77 1.06 0.29
N LEU A 523 2.18 1.86 1.29
CA LEU A 523 2.74 3.20 1.07
C LEU A 523 4.22 3.21 0.67
N ILE A 524 5.01 2.28 1.21
CA ILE A 524 6.48 2.35 1.17
C ILE A 524 7.09 1.32 0.21
N GLN A 525 6.39 0.24 -0.10
CA GLN A 525 6.94 -0.77 -0.99
C GLN A 525 6.96 -0.23 -2.43
N PRO A 526 8.12 -0.31 -3.13
CA PRO A 526 8.21 0.14 -4.50
C PRO A 526 7.25 -0.69 -5.37
N ARG A 527 6.30 -0.02 -6.02
CA ARG A 527 5.40 -0.68 -6.97
C ARG A 527 6.20 -1.03 -8.23
N ARG A 528 5.97 -2.23 -8.79
CA ARG A 528 6.43 -2.57 -10.14
C ARG A 528 5.82 -1.55 -11.11
N ALA A 529 6.56 -0.50 -11.44
CA ALA A 529 6.05 0.58 -12.26
C ALA A 529 5.78 0.05 -13.68
N SER A 530 4.56 0.26 -14.17
CA SER A 530 4.33 0.39 -15.61
C SER A 530 5.07 1.65 -16.06
N PRO A 531 5.82 1.64 -17.17
CA PRO A 531 6.70 2.73 -17.61
C PRO A 531 6.00 4.06 -17.96
N ARG A 532 4.69 4.23 -17.66
CA ARG A 532 3.86 5.36 -18.10
C ARG A 532 3.30 6.29 -17.02
N LYS A 533 3.66 6.19 -15.73
CA LYS A 533 3.12 7.12 -14.71
C LYS A 533 4.21 7.97 -14.02
N LYS A 534 4.46 9.15 -14.61
CA LYS A 534 5.22 10.29 -14.05
C LYS A 534 4.39 11.09 -13.03
N ALA A 535 4.00 10.49 -11.92
CA ALA A 535 3.58 11.22 -10.72
C ALA A 535 4.61 10.93 -9.63
N ARG A 536 5.00 11.91 -8.80
CA ARG A 536 5.77 11.65 -7.57
C ARG A 536 5.03 10.54 -6.82
N ASP A 537 5.66 9.37 -6.68
CA ASP A 537 5.02 8.28 -5.97
C ASP A 537 4.79 8.71 -4.52
N MET A 538 3.65 8.30 -3.95
CA MET A 538 3.28 8.60 -2.56
C MET A 538 4.40 8.20 -1.59
N GLN A 539 5.09 7.11 -1.93
CA GLN A 539 6.31 6.64 -1.26
C GLN A 539 7.35 7.75 -1.09
N GLY A 540 7.76 8.41 -2.19
CA GLY A 540 8.79 9.45 -2.14
C GLY A 540 8.36 10.64 -1.27
N ALA A 541 7.12 11.08 -1.43
CA ALA A 541 6.60 12.25 -0.71
C ALA A 541 6.40 12.00 0.80
N VAL A 542 6.07 10.77 1.22
CA VAL A 542 6.04 10.38 2.64
C VAL A 542 7.44 10.28 3.22
N LEU A 543 8.38 9.71 2.45
CA LEU A 543 9.77 9.55 2.88
C LEU A 543 10.58 10.85 2.83
N ASP A 544 10.08 11.93 2.21
CA ASP A 544 10.66 13.28 2.33
C ASP A 544 10.63 13.80 3.77
N SER A 545 9.67 13.34 4.58
CA SER A 545 9.56 13.69 6.00
C SER A 545 10.71 13.07 6.80
N GLU A 546 11.62 13.91 7.29
CA GLU A 546 12.72 13.49 8.16
C GLU A 546 12.20 12.76 9.41
N ARG A 547 11.08 13.23 9.98
CA ARG A 547 10.47 12.60 11.15
C ARG A 547 10.04 11.17 10.86
N VAL A 548 9.43 10.90 9.70
CA VAL A 548 9.06 9.55 9.26
C VAL A 548 10.31 8.68 9.09
N ARG A 549 11.35 9.21 8.40
CA ARG A 549 12.62 8.50 8.19
C ARG A 549 13.31 8.10 9.49
N ARG A 550 13.16 8.89 10.56
CA ARG A 550 13.73 8.60 11.89
C ARG A 550 12.86 7.65 12.70
N GLU A 551 11.56 7.88 12.73
CA GLU A 551 10.65 7.21 13.67
C GLU A 551 10.16 5.85 13.20
N LEU A 552 9.85 5.72 11.91
CA LEU A 552 9.24 4.51 11.37
C LEU A 552 10.16 3.27 11.43
N PRO A 553 11.45 3.34 11.06
CA PRO A 553 12.33 2.18 11.15
C PRO A 553 12.42 1.62 12.59
N GLN A 554 12.48 2.51 13.58
CA GLN A 554 12.52 2.12 15.00
C GLN A 554 11.19 1.51 15.44
N ALA A 555 10.05 2.06 15.02
CA ALA A 555 8.73 1.52 15.36
C ALA A 555 8.52 0.13 14.74
N LEU A 556 8.97 -0.10 13.50
CA LEU A 556 8.93 -1.41 12.84
C LEU A 556 9.83 -2.42 13.55
N ALA A 557 11.04 -2.01 13.96
CA ALA A 557 11.96 -2.86 14.71
C ALA A 557 11.44 -3.20 16.11
N HIS A 558 10.78 -2.24 16.78
CA HIS A 558 10.07 -2.46 18.04
C HIS A 558 8.96 -3.49 17.87
N LEU A 559 8.06 -3.29 16.90
CA LEU A 559 6.99 -4.24 16.62
C LEU A 559 7.53 -5.65 16.30
N TYR A 560 8.66 -5.76 15.61
CA TYR A 560 9.30 -7.05 15.35
C TYR A 560 9.62 -7.82 16.65
N CYS A 561 10.05 -7.12 17.70
CA CYS A 561 10.36 -7.70 19.00
C CYS A 561 9.08 -8.13 19.73
N GLU A 562 8.02 -7.32 19.67
CA GLU A 562 6.77 -7.54 20.40
C GLU A 562 5.86 -8.61 19.78
N VAL A 563 5.87 -8.77 18.44
CA VAL A 563 5.05 -9.78 17.76
C VAL A 563 5.50 -11.15 18.26
N GLN A 564 4.70 -11.80 19.11
CA GLN A 564 5.07 -13.09 19.68
C GLN A 564 5.28 -14.14 18.56
N ALA A 565 6.40 -14.85 18.61
CA ALA A 565 6.69 -15.99 17.74
C ALA A 565 5.87 -17.21 18.20
N VAL A 566 4.54 -17.22 18.05
CA VAL A 566 3.71 -18.32 18.59
C VAL A 566 3.44 -19.42 17.56
N VAL A 567 3.91 -20.60 17.97
CA VAL A 567 3.58 -22.00 17.60
C VAL A 567 2.34 -22.21 16.73
N GLY A 568 2.51 -23.01 15.68
CA GLY A 568 1.41 -23.65 14.93
C GLY A 568 0.74 -22.78 13.86
N MET A 569 0.71 -23.25 12.61
CA MET A 569 -0.20 -22.78 11.56
C MET A 569 -1.62 -23.26 11.83
N ASP A 570 -2.25 -22.79 12.90
CA ASP A 570 -3.72 -22.75 12.94
C ASP A 570 -4.14 -21.38 12.41
N VAL A 571 -4.28 -21.33 11.09
CA VAL A 571 -4.95 -20.24 10.40
C VAL A 571 -6.29 -20.80 9.95
N ASP A 572 -7.34 -20.48 10.70
CA ASP A 572 -8.71 -20.68 10.26
C ASP A 572 -8.86 -20.03 8.87
N ALA A 573 -9.30 -20.83 7.91
CA ALA A 573 -9.46 -20.46 6.51
C ALA A 573 -10.50 -19.35 6.26
N ALA A 574 -11.14 -18.84 7.32
CA ALA A 574 -12.20 -17.84 7.25
C ALA A 574 -11.68 -16.41 7.08
N ASP A 575 -10.47 -16.06 7.56
CA ASP A 575 -10.06 -14.66 7.69
C ASP A 575 -8.80 -14.20 6.95
N SER A 576 -8.22 -15.02 6.07
CA SER A 576 -7.06 -14.61 5.24
C SER A 576 -5.90 -13.97 6.03
N PHE A 577 -5.82 -14.26 7.33
CA PHE A 577 -4.85 -13.69 8.25
C PHE A 577 -3.72 -14.70 8.46
N ASP A 578 -2.62 -14.51 7.75
CA ASP A 578 -1.40 -15.27 8.00
C ASP A 578 -0.54 -14.51 9.02
N LYS A 579 -0.58 -14.93 10.28
CA LYS A 579 0.22 -14.34 11.37
C LYS A 579 1.73 -14.33 11.06
N PHE A 580 2.20 -15.26 10.23
CA PHE A 580 3.61 -15.37 9.85
C PHE A 580 4.04 -14.36 8.77
N SER A 581 3.08 -13.78 8.04
CA SER A 581 3.34 -12.73 7.04
C SER A 581 3.87 -11.43 7.65
N ILE A 582 3.58 -11.16 8.93
CA ILE A 582 3.96 -9.89 9.59
C ILE A 582 5.48 -9.76 9.68
N ARG A 583 6.20 -10.75 10.24
CA ARG A 583 7.68 -10.70 10.34
C ARG A 583 8.34 -10.69 8.96
N GLN A 584 7.76 -11.37 7.98
CA GLN A 584 8.25 -11.33 6.60
C GLN A 584 8.14 -9.92 6.00
N ASP A 585 7.00 -9.26 6.19
CA ASP A 585 6.77 -7.90 5.69
C ASP A 585 7.60 -6.86 6.46
N LEU A 586 7.76 -7.02 7.78
CA LEU A 586 8.67 -6.22 8.59
C LEU A 586 10.11 -6.35 8.10
N ASN A 587 10.58 -7.58 7.82
CA ASN A 587 11.94 -7.78 7.30
C ASN A 587 12.16 -7.02 5.98
N ARG A 588 11.19 -7.07 5.06
CA ARG A 588 11.26 -6.34 3.78
C ARG A 588 11.31 -4.83 3.99
N LEU A 589 10.49 -4.30 4.89
CA LEU A 589 10.45 -2.87 5.20
C LEU A 589 11.75 -2.40 5.87
N LEU A 590 12.23 -3.14 6.87
CA LEU A 590 13.51 -2.85 7.54
C LEU A 590 14.68 -2.88 6.56
N LEU A 591 14.67 -3.81 5.60
CA LEU A 591 15.67 -3.87 4.54
C LEU A 591 15.63 -2.64 3.63
N ILE A 592 14.43 -2.16 3.27
CA ILE A 592 14.26 -0.92 2.49
C ILE A 592 14.88 0.26 3.25
N PHE A 593 14.62 0.39 4.55
CA PHE A 593 15.18 1.47 5.36
C PHE A 593 16.69 1.36 5.57
N TRP A 594 17.21 0.16 5.72
CA TRP A 594 18.65 -0.08 5.86
C TRP A 594 19.43 0.28 4.59
N ARG A 595 18.84 0.03 3.42
CA ARG A 595 19.41 0.34 2.10
C ARG A 595 19.01 1.73 1.60
N TYR A 596 18.30 2.52 2.41
CA TYR A 596 17.81 3.82 2.00
C TYR A 596 18.99 4.77 1.73
N PRO A 597 18.95 5.63 0.68
CA PRO A 597 20.10 6.46 0.29
C PRO A 597 20.54 7.45 1.37
N LEU A 598 19.58 7.96 2.15
CA LEU A 598 19.83 8.87 3.27
C LEU A 598 20.21 8.11 4.53
N GLN A 599 21.11 8.69 5.34
CA GLN A 599 21.70 8.01 6.50
C GLN A 599 20.76 7.99 7.72
N GLU A 600 19.74 8.85 7.78
CA GLU A 600 18.87 9.04 8.93
C GLU A 600 18.14 7.74 9.36
N PRO A 601 17.48 6.96 8.46
CA PRO A 601 16.87 5.69 8.83
C PRO A 601 17.86 4.68 9.40
N ARG A 602 19.04 4.58 8.79
CA ARG A 602 20.10 3.67 9.23
C ARG A 602 20.63 4.03 10.62
N LYS A 603 20.91 5.32 10.86
CA LYS A 603 21.30 5.83 12.18
C LYS A 603 20.21 5.58 13.23
N ALA A 604 18.94 5.75 12.86
CA ALA A 604 17.83 5.48 13.75
C ALA A 604 17.75 4.00 14.15
N LEU A 605 17.95 3.07 13.21
CA LEU A 605 18.02 1.63 13.49
C LEU A 605 19.21 1.28 14.39
N LEU A 606 20.41 1.80 14.09
CA LEU A 606 21.61 1.58 14.92
C LEU A 606 21.40 2.03 16.37
N ALA A 607 20.76 3.18 16.58
CA ALA A 607 20.43 3.69 17.90
C ALA A 607 19.42 2.81 18.67
N PHE A 608 18.57 2.09 17.94
CA PHE A 608 17.60 1.15 18.51
C PHE A 608 18.24 -0.20 18.84
N PHE A 609 19.15 -0.71 18.01
CA PHE A 609 19.79 -2.02 18.21
C PHE A 609 20.48 -2.13 19.58
N GLY A 610 21.19 -1.09 20.02
CA GLY A 610 21.89 -1.09 21.31
C GLY A 610 20.99 -1.04 22.55
N LYS A 611 19.66 -0.93 22.39
CA LYS A 611 18.68 -0.78 23.47
C LYS A 611 17.53 -1.78 23.40
N SER A 612 17.60 -2.77 22.53
CA SER A 612 16.50 -3.69 22.25
C SER A 612 16.98 -5.12 22.11
N ASP A 613 16.05 -6.06 22.28
CA ASP A 613 16.28 -7.49 22.09
C ASP A 613 16.04 -7.95 20.63
N LEU A 614 16.17 -7.03 19.66
CA LEU A 614 15.91 -7.33 18.25
C LEU A 614 16.79 -8.48 17.74
N GLY A 615 18.08 -8.49 18.13
CA GLY A 615 18.99 -9.56 17.75
C GLY A 615 18.53 -10.93 18.25
N LEU A 616 18.05 -10.99 19.51
CA LEU A 616 17.49 -12.20 20.10
C LEU A 616 16.21 -12.64 19.37
N ALA A 617 15.28 -11.71 19.14
CA ALA A 617 14.04 -11.98 18.43
C ALA A 617 14.27 -12.51 17.00
N MET A 618 15.24 -11.94 16.27
CA MET A 618 15.63 -12.40 14.93
C MET A 618 16.26 -13.80 14.98
N LEU A 619 17.17 -14.07 15.92
CA LEU A 619 17.79 -15.38 16.10
C LEU A 619 16.75 -16.46 16.44
N ASP A 620 15.84 -16.16 17.37
CA ASP A 620 14.76 -17.07 17.74
C ASP A 620 13.83 -17.34 16.54
N THR A 621 13.53 -16.32 15.71
CA THR A 621 12.77 -16.51 14.45
C THR A 621 13.46 -17.52 13.53
N ILE A 622 14.77 -17.35 13.34
CA ILE A 622 15.56 -18.17 12.42
C ILE A 622 15.61 -19.61 12.91
N ILE A 623 15.89 -19.81 14.19
CA ILE A 623 15.98 -21.15 14.80
C ILE A 623 14.63 -21.84 14.71
N TYR A 624 13.56 -21.18 15.16
CA TYR A 624 12.22 -21.77 15.19
C TYR A 624 11.71 -22.10 13.78
N CYS A 625 11.66 -21.12 12.88
CA CYS A 625 11.15 -21.34 11.53
C CYS A 625 12.09 -22.26 10.71
N GLY A 626 13.39 -22.21 10.97
CA GLY A 626 14.36 -23.08 10.31
C GLY A 626 14.17 -24.54 10.72
N GLU A 627 14.12 -24.83 12.02
CA GLU A 627 13.94 -26.19 12.53
C GLU A 627 12.59 -26.78 12.13
N ASP A 628 11.49 -26.02 12.23
CA ASP A 628 10.16 -26.46 11.80
C ASP A 628 10.11 -26.73 10.28
N ALA A 629 10.76 -25.89 9.46
CA ALA A 629 10.85 -26.13 8.02
C ALA A 629 11.60 -27.43 7.69
N LEU A 630 12.73 -27.69 8.37
CA LEU A 630 13.48 -28.94 8.19
C LEU A 630 12.70 -30.16 8.67
N SER A 631 11.94 -30.03 9.76
CA SER A 631 11.01 -31.06 10.25
C SER A 631 9.91 -31.35 9.23
N CYS A 632 9.34 -30.32 8.60
CA CYS A 632 8.35 -30.50 7.53
C CYS A 632 8.93 -31.23 6.30
N LEU A 633 10.15 -30.89 5.89
CA LEU A 633 10.86 -31.57 4.81
C LEU A 633 11.09 -33.06 5.14
N ALA A 634 11.56 -33.34 6.36
CA ALA A 634 11.74 -34.72 6.83
C ALA A 634 10.41 -35.50 6.88
N GLY A 635 9.34 -34.87 7.34
CA GLY A 635 7.99 -35.42 7.33
C GLY A 635 7.49 -35.72 5.90
N GLY A 636 7.67 -34.79 4.96
CA GLY A 636 7.38 -34.98 3.54
C GLY A 636 8.17 -36.14 2.94
N LYS A 637 9.47 -36.19 3.22
CA LYS A 637 10.37 -37.25 2.74
C LYS A 637 9.95 -38.63 3.23
N SER A 638 9.52 -38.74 4.49
CA SER A 638 9.14 -40.01 5.11
C SER A 638 7.98 -40.75 4.42
N VAL A 639 7.13 -40.04 3.67
CA VAL A 639 5.96 -40.60 2.98
C VAL A 639 6.15 -40.76 1.47
N GLU A 640 7.30 -40.35 0.93
CA GLU A 640 7.69 -40.57 -0.46
C GLU A 640 8.11 -42.03 -0.69
N LYS A 641 7.84 -42.54 -1.89
CA LYS A 641 8.31 -43.86 -2.34
C LYS A 641 9.10 -43.69 -3.63
N ASP A 642 10.30 -44.28 -3.67
CA ASP A 642 11.19 -44.23 -4.83
C ASP A 642 11.45 -42.81 -5.37
N GLY A 643 11.53 -41.82 -4.47
CA GLY A 643 11.74 -40.41 -4.83
C GLY A 643 10.55 -39.76 -5.54
N LYS A 644 9.33 -40.28 -5.35
CA LYS A 644 8.10 -39.73 -5.94
C LYS A 644 7.07 -39.36 -4.86
N PRO A 645 6.29 -38.29 -5.08
CA PRO A 645 5.25 -37.87 -4.15
C PRO A 645 4.07 -38.86 -4.14
N PRO A 646 3.36 -39.00 -3.00
CA PRO A 646 2.18 -39.85 -2.90
C PRO A 646 1.04 -39.36 -3.81
N THR A 647 0.43 -40.27 -4.56
CA THR A 647 -0.56 -39.94 -5.61
C THR A 647 -2.00 -39.83 -5.11
N SER A 648 -2.36 -40.49 -4.01
CA SER A 648 -3.70 -40.47 -3.41
C SER A 648 -3.71 -40.84 -1.91
N GLY A 649 -4.85 -40.61 -1.23
CA GLY A 649 -5.07 -41.03 0.16
C GLY A 649 -4.50 -40.10 1.23
N ARG A 650 -4.45 -40.60 2.48
CA ARG A 650 -4.01 -39.85 3.67
C ARG A 650 -2.58 -39.31 3.54
N ASN A 651 -1.68 -40.07 2.91
CA ASN A 651 -0.29 -39.66 2.72
C ASN A 651 -0.16 -38.46 1.76
N LYS A 652 -1.04 -38.34 0.76
CA LYS A 652 -1.08 -37.15 -0.11
C LYS A 652 -1.55 -35.91 0.64
N ALA A 653 -2.58 -36.05 1.47
CA ALA A 653 -3.05 -34.94 2.32
C ALA A 653 -1.99 -34.51 3.32
N PHE A 654 -1.28 -35.46 3.94
CA PHE A 654 -0.16 -35.19 4.85
C PHE A 654 1.02 -34.52 4.13
N TRP A 655 1.47 -35.06 2.99
CA TRP A 655 2.55 -34.50 2.17
C TRP A 655 2.23 -33.06 1.73
N GLY A 656 1.01 -32.80 1.25
CA GLY A 656 0.58 -31.44 0.89
C GLY A 656 0.38 -30.52 2.10
N GLY A 657 0.12 -31.08 3.28
CA GLY A 657 0.16 -30.35 4.56
C GLY A 657 1.58 -29.90 4.89
N GLN A 658 2.53 -30.83 4.91
CA GLN A 658 3.95 -30.56 5.17
C GLN A 658 4.55 -29.58 4.16
N GLN A 659 4.22 -29.72 2.87
CA GLN A 659 4.68 -28.82 1.82
C GLN A 659 4.18 -27.38 2.06
N ARG A 660 2.89 -27.21 2.39
CA ARG A 660 2.34 -25.88 2.71
C ARG A 660 3.02 -25.28 3.94
N GLN A 661 3.25 -26.10 4.97
CA GLN A 661 3.88 -25.64 6.20
C GLN A 661 5.34 -25.19 5.98
N CYS A 662 6.12 -26.01 5.26
CA CYS A 662 7.50 -25.66 4.89
C CYS A 662 7.56 -24.35 4.10
N ARG A 663 6.64 -24.14 3.14
CA ARG A 663 6.57 -22.90 2.35
C ARG A 663 6.18 -21.67 3.17
N GLY A 664 5.58 -21.84 4.35
CA GLY A 664 5.36 -20.77 5.30
C GLY A 664 6.63 -20.44 6.09
N PHE A 665 7.25 -21.44 6.70
CA PHE A 665 8.38 -21.23 7.63
C PHE A 665 9.71 -20.90 6.95
N LEU A 666 10.10 -21.64 5.91
CA LEU A 666 11.44 -21.54 5.33
C LEU A 666 11.75 -20.13 4.78
N PRO A 667 10.86 -19.46 4.03
CA PRO A 667 11.13 -18.10 3.54
C PRO A 667 11.32 -17.08 4.67
N ILE A 668 10.71 -17.29 5.84
CA ILE A 668 10.84 -16.38 6.99
C ILE A 668 12.23 -16.52 7.60
N ALA A 669 12.69 -17.76 7.83
CA ALA A 669 14.04 -18.01 8.31
C ALA A 669 15.08 -17.44 7.35
N GLU A 670 14.92 -17.70 6.05
CA GLU A 670 15.81 -17.24 5.00
C GLU A 670 15.89 -15.71 4.88
N VAL A 671 14.75 -15.02 4.87
CA VAL A 671 14.72 -13.55 4.77
C VAL A 671 15.23 -12.90 6.06
N THR A 672 15.00 -13.51 7.22
CA THR A 672 15.52 -13.01 8.50
C THR A 672 17.04 -13.17 8.57
N LEU A 673 17.58 -14.32 8.13
CA LEU A 673 19.02 -14.54 7.99
C LEU A 673 19.68 -13.51 7.07
N GLU A 674 19.07 -13.25 5.90
CA GLU A 674 19.56 -12.26 4.95
C GLU A 674 19.60 -10.85 5.56
N LEU A 675 18.53 -10.44 6.26
CA LEU A 675 18.47 -9.13 6.92
C LEU A 675 19.51 -9.01 8.03
N LEU A 676 19.58 -9.99 8.94
CA LEU A 676 20.55 -10.01 10.03
C LEU A 676 21.99 -10.01 9.49
N GLY A 677 22.25 -10.80 8.46
CA GLY A 677 23.52 -10.83 7.76
C GLY A 677 23.93 -9.47 7.19
N GLN A 678 22.98 -8.71 6.64
CA GLN A 678 23.24 -7.36 6.12
C GLN A 678 23.44 -6.31 7.20
N PHE A 679 22.71 -6.40 8.33
CA PHE A 679 22.95 -5.53 9.48
C PHE A 679 24.36 -5.75 10.02
N CYS A 680 24.75 -7.00 10.22
CA CYS A 680 26.04 -7.39 10.81
C CYS A 680 27.26 -7.08 9.93
N CYS A 681 27.08 -6.66 8.66
CA CYS A 681 28.17 -6.09 7.87
C CYS A 681 28.77 -4.84 8.52
N GLU A 682 28.00 -4.07 9.30
CA GLU A 682 28.51 -2.98 10.10
C GLU A 682 28.90 -3.43 11.51
N ASN A 683 30.08 -3.01 11.98
CA ASN A 683 30.64 -3.45 13.25
C ASN A 683 29.75 -3.10 14.45
N GLU A 684 29.21 -1.87 14.48
CA GLU A 684 28.34 -1.40 15.56
C GLU A 684 27.04 -2.20 15.64
N ALA A 685 26.38 -2.44 14.49
CA ALA A 685 25.19 -3.27 14.42
C ALA A 685 25.48 -4.72 14.84
N ARG A 686 26.61 -5.27 14.39
CA ARG A 686 27.03 -6.64 14.71
C ARG A 686 27.19 -6.85 16.21
N LYS A 687 27.90 -5.94 16.88
CA LYS A 687 28.09 -5.99 18.34
C LYS A 687 26.76 -5.84 19.07
N ALA A 688 25.91 -4.91 18.65
CA ALA A 688 24.62 -4.67 19.28
C ALA A 688 23.66 -5.87 19.14
N LEU A 689 23.58 -6.49 17.96
CA LEU A 689 22.63 -7.57 17.69
C LEU A 689 23.10 -8.94 18.17
N LEU A 690 24.41 -9.23 18.08
CA LEU A 690 24.95 -10.56 18.37
C LEU A 690 25.68 -10.64 19.72
N GLY A 691 26.16 -9.51 20.27
CA GLY A 691 27.15 -9.48 21.35
C GLY A 691 26.71 -10.05 22.69
N SER A 692 25.41 -10.10 22.98
CA SER A 692 24.87 -10.77 24.18
C SER A 692 24.32 -12.18 23.90
N ASN A 693 24.29 -12.61 22.63
CA ASN A 693 23.47 -13.74 22.17
C ASN A 693 24.29 -14.98 21.78
N VAL A 694 25.44 -15.23 22.42
CA VAL A 694 26.38 -16.30 22.01
C VAL A 694 25.72 -17.69 21.89
N LYS A 695 24.90 -18.09 22.87
CA LYS A 695 24.20 -19.39 22.88
C LYS A 695 23.20 -19.52 21.74
N ARG A 696 22.44 -18.46 21.45
CA ARG A 696 21.47 -18.44 20.35
C ARG A 696 22.16 -18.41 18.98
N CYS A 697 23.27 -17.68 18.87
CA CYS A 697 24.10 -17.75 17.66
C CYS A 697 24.64 -19.17 17.44
N ALA A 698 25.09 -19.85 18.50
CA ALA A 698 25.57 -21.24 18.44
C ALA A 698 24.46 -22.22 18.03
N ALA A 699 23.21 -21.99 18.45
CA ALA A 699 22.06 -22.82 18.06
C ALA A 699 21.81 -22.85 16.54
N LEU A 700 22.25 -21.85 15.77
CA LEU A 700 22.16 -21.85 14.31
C LEU A 700 22.92 -23.02 13.66
N VAL A 701 23.92 -23.61 14.36
CA VAL A 701 24.65 -24.79 13.90
C VAL A 701 23.72 -25.98 13.64
N LYS A 702 22.57 -26.06 14.32
CA LYS A 702 21.57 -27.10 14.07
C LYS A 702 21.02 -27.05 12.64
N LEU A 703 20.89 -25.85 12.04
CA LEU A 703 20.46 -25.71 10.65
C LEU A 703 21.56 -26.14 9.66
N CYS A 704 22.83 -26.13 10.08
CA CYS A 704 23.93 -26.64 9.26
C CYS A 704 23.91 -28.16 9.09
N ARG A 705 23.07 -28.90 9.84
CA ARG A 705 22.89 -30.35 9.69
C ARG A 705 22.50 -30.73 8.26
N VAL A 706 21.82 -29.86 7.51
CA VAL A 706 21.47 -30.11 6.09
C VAL A 706 22.70 -30.26 5.19
N GLY A 707 23.87 -29.77 5.63
CA GLY A 707 25.13 -29.90 4.91
C GLY A 707 25.84 -31.24 5.12
N THR A 708 25.36 -32.09 6.04
CA THR A 708 25.89 -33.45 6.22
C THR A 708 25.17 -34.41 5.27
N LYS A 709 25.81 -35.52 4.91
CA LYS A 709 25.19 -36.54 4.05
C LYS A 709 23.89 -37.08 4.68
N SER A 710 23.94 -37.44 5.96
CA SER A 710 22.77 -37.96 6.69
C SER A 710 21.66 -36.91 6.85
N GLY A 711 22.01 -35.65 7.10
CA GLY A 711 21.03 -34.57 7.21
C GLY A 711 20.42 -34.17 5.88
N LEU A 712 21.18 -34.23 4.78
CA LEU A 712 20.64 -33.97 3.44
C LEU A 712 19.70 -35.10 2.99
N ASP A 713 20.07 -36.36 3.26
CA ASP A 713 19.26 -37.52 2.91
C ASP A 713 17.88 -37.50 3.61
N THR A 714 17.80 -36.97 4.84
CA THR A 714 16.54 -36.87 5.59
C THR A 714 15.61 -35.77 5.09
N VAL A 715 16.13 -34.69 4.50
CA VAL A 715 15.33 -33.53 4.05
C VAL A 715 15.19 -33.42 2.52
N SER A 716 15.86 -34.29 1.75
CA SER A 716 15.83 -34.28 0.28
C SER A 716 14.53 -34.85 -0.30
N VAL A 717 13.45 -34.06 -0.25
CA VAL A 717 12.15 -34.34 -0.87
C VAL A 717 12.19 -34.37 -2.41
N ALA A 718 11.18 -34.98 -3.03
CA ALA A 718 10.96 -34.93 -4.47
C ALA A 718 10.61 -33.51 -4.90
N ALA A 719 11.29 -33.01 -5.95
CA ALA A 719 11.13 -31.65 -6.49
C ALA A 719 11.27 -30.55 -5.39
N PRO A 720 12.47 -30.39 -4.79
CA PRO A 720 12.69 -29.44 -3.68
C PRO A 720 12.34 -27.98 -4.02
N ASP A 721 12.38 -27.59 -5.30
CA ASP A 721 11.93 -26.28 -5.78
C ASP A 721 10.44 -26.02 -5.49
N GLU A 722 9.59 -27.05 -5.55
CA GLU A 722 8.16 -26.92 -5.24
C GLU A 722 7.93 -26.66 -3.73
N TRP A 723 8.88 -27.04 -2.89
CA TRP A 723 8.92 -26.76 -1.46
C TRP A 723 9.60 -25.42 -1.14
N GLY A 724 10.24 -24.79 -2.13
CA GLY A 724 11.07 -23.60 -1.97
C GLY A 724 12.40 -23.86 -1.26
N PHE A 725 12.83 -25.13 -1.18
CA PHE A 725 14.01 -25.55 -0.43
C PHE A 725 15.27 -25.57 -1.30
N ASP A 726 16.31 -24.88 -0.84
CA ASP A 726 17.64 -24.87 -1.41
C ASP A 726 18.67 -24.97 -0.27
N ALA A 727 19.27 -26.15 -0.12
CA ALA A 727 20.22 -26.43 0.95
C ALA A 727 21.47 -25.54 0.86
N ALA A 728 21.94 -25.23 -0.35
CA ALA A 728 23.14 -24.41 -0.54
C ALA A 728 22.86 -22.96 -0.12
N ARG A 729 21.73 -22.41 -0.55
CA ARG A 729 21.30 -21.06 -0.17
C ARG A 729 21.08 -20.91 1.34
N LEU A 730 20.47 -21.91 1.97
CA LEU A 730 20.28 -21.92 3.42
C LEU A 730 21.64 -21.94 4.16
N LEU A 731 22.56 -22.81 3.74
CA LEU A 731 23.89 -22.93 4.33
C LEU A 731 24.73 -21.66 4.15
N GLU A 732 24.69 -21.02 2.98
CA GLU A 732 25.37 -19.75 2.71
C GLU A 732 24.94 -18.67 3.70
N ARG A 733 23.62 -18.49 3.86
CA ARG A 733 23.05 -17.46 4.73
C ARG A 733 23.32 -17.72 6.22
N VAL A 734 23.16 -18.97 6.67
CA VAL A 734 23.48 -19.37 8.06
C VAL A 734 24.97 -19.21 8.33
N GLY A 735 25.82 -19.64 7.39
CA GLY A 735 27.28 -19.54 7.49
C GLY A 735 27.75 -18.10 7.64
N HIS A 736 27.18 -17.15 6.88
CA HIS A 736 27.51 -15.73 7.00
C HIS A 736 27.21 -15.19 8.42
N VAL A 737 26.03 -15.49 8.99
CA VAL A 737 25.67 -15.03 10.34
C VAL A 737 26.55 -15.69 11.42
N ILE A 738 26.85 -16.98 11.30
CA ILE A 738 27.78 -17.69 12.20
C ILE A 738 29.16 -17.03 12.19
N GLU A 739 29.69 -16.68 11.01
CA GLU A 739 30.97 -15.98 10.91
C GLU A 739 30.92 -14.61 11.61
N GLN A 740 29.82 -13.86 11.43
CA GLN A 740 29.66 -12.59 12.15
C GLN A 740 29.61 -12.78 13.67
N ALA A 741 28.98 -13.85 14.16
CA ALA A 741 28.93 -14.16 15.59
C ALA A 741 30.33 -14.53 16.14
N ARG A 742 31.10 -15.35 15.43
CA ARG A 742 32.49 -15.70 15.81
C ARG A 742 33.38 -14.47 15.94
N LEU A 743 33.24 -13.51 15.02
CA LEU A 743 33.98 -12.24 15.07
C LEU A 743 33.65 -11.38 16.30
N VAL A 744 32.47 -11.52 16.89
CA VAL A 744 32.06 -10.76 18.08
C VAL A 744 32.47 -11.45 19.37
N HIS A 745 32.30 -12.76 19.46
CA HIS A 745 32.49 -13.53 20.70
C HIS A 745 33.90 -14.10 20.87
N GLY A 746 34.67 -14.23 19.78
CA GLY A 746 35.93 -14.97 19.78
C GLY A 746 35.73 -16.48 19.71
N ASP A 747 36.77 -17.19 19.28
CA ASP A 747 36.67 -18.62 18.98
C ASP A 747 36.44 -19.50 20.22
N ASP A 748 37.03 -19.15 21.37
CA ASP A 748 36.91 -19.95 22.60
C ASP A 748 35.49 -19.90 23.19
N ALA A 749 34.91 -18.70 23.31
CA ALA A 749 33.55 -18.53 23.82
C ALA A 749 32.51 -19.11 22.84
N TRP A 750 32.78 -19.02 21.55
CA TRP A 750 31.97 -19.66 20.52
C TRP A 750 32.00 -21.20 20.64
N ALA A 751 33.19 -21.79 20.76
CA ALA A 751 33.34 -23.24 20.88
C ALA A 751 32.60 -23.80 22.11
N ALA A 752 32.77 -23.17 23.27
CA ALA A 752 32.06 -23.56 24.49
C ALA A 752 30.53 -23.48 24.35
N ALA A 753 30.02 -22.45 23.66
CA ALA A 753 28.59 -22.30 23.43
C ALA A 753 28.04 -23.35 22.44
N VAL A 754 28.82 -23.73 21.42
CA VAL A 754 28.45 -24.80 20.49
C VAL A 754 28.41 -26.16 21.19
N ASP A 755 29.40 -26.44 22.03
CA ASP A 755 29.44 -27.69 22.81
C ASP A 755 28.22 -27.80 23.76
N ASP A 756 27.84 -26.71 24.46
CA ASP A 756 26.64 -26.64 25.32
C ASP A 756 25.33 -26.90 24.54
N VAL A 757 25.22 -26.38 23.32
CA VAL A 757 24.06 -26.59 22.43
C VAL A 757 23.97 -28.06 21.95
N LEU A 758 25.11 -28.73 21.81
CA LEU A 758 25.24 -30.07 21.25
C LEU A 758 25.19 -31.17 22.32
N ASP A 759 25.60 -30.90 23.56
CA ASP A 759 25.70 -31.90 24.66
C ASP A 759 24.36 -32.59 25.02
N GLY A 760 23.21 -32.07 24.58
CA GLY A 760 21.90 -32.71 24.70
C GLY A 760 21.60 -33.84 23.69
N ASP A 761 22.47 -34.08 22.70
CA ASP A 761 22.25 -34.98 21.56
C ASP A 761 23.43 -35.97 21.38
N ARG A 762 24.07 -36.37 22.49
CA ARG A 762 25.34 -37.15 22.50
C ARG A 762 25.35 -38.44 21.67
N SER A 763 24.20 -39.06 21.39
CA SER A 763 24.13 -40.27 20.54
C SER A 763 24.29 -39.97 19.05
N SER A 764 24.02 -38.74 18.59
CA SER A 764 24.26 -38.31 17.20
C SER A 764 25.60 -37.57 17.03
N LEU A 765 26.31 -37.29 18.13
CA LEU A 765 27.62 -36.63 18.15
C LEU A 765 28.83 -37.55 18.25
N GLU A 766 28.68 -38.84 18.52
CA GLU A 766 29.82 -39.77 18.41
C GLU A 766 30.27 -39.96 16.95
N GLU A 767 29.37 -39.78 15.96
CA GLU A 767 29.75 -39.56 14.55
C GLU A 767 30.26 -38.13 14.30
N ALA A 768 29.79 -37.14 15.07
CA ALA A 768 30.15 -35.73 14.91
C ALA A 768 31.38 -35.24 15.71
N SER A 769 32.03 -36.08 16.52
CA SER A 769 33.32 -35.73 17.17
C SER A 769 34.47 -35.69 16.16
N SER A 770 34.30 -36.36 15.00
CA SER A 770 35.08 -36.13 13.79
C SER A 770 34.74 -34.81 13.07
N THR A 771 33.79 -34.03 13.62
CA THR A 771 33.08 -32.90 13.00
C THR A 771 33.26 -31.57 13.72
N GLN A 772 34.10 -31.44 14.75
CA GLN A 772 34.71 -30.11 14.99
C GLN A 772 35.75 -29.81 13.90
N SER A 773 36.56 -30.80 13.53
CA SER A 773 37.44 -30.72 12.35
C SER A 773 36.62 -30.82 11.07
N SER A 774 35.57 -31.64 10.96
CA SER A 774 34.67 -31.66 9.80
C SER A 774 33.65 -30.50 9.74
N LEU A 775 33.25 -29.77 10.78
CA LEU A 775 32.47 -28.53 10.66
C LEU A 775 33.40 -27.34 10.43
N ALA A 776 34.62 -27.34 10.97
CA ALA A 776 35.65 -26.39 10.55
C ALA A 776 36.17 -26.70 9.14
N ASN A 777 36.23 -27.96 8.71
CA ASN A 777 36.56 -28.41 7.36
C ASN A 777 35.33 -28.52 6.46
N THR A 778 34.10 -28.43 6.94
CA THR A 778 32.87 -28.31 6.16
C THR A 778 32.52 -26.85 6.10
N VAL A 779 32.77 -26.02 7.09
CA VAL A 779 32.84 -24.55 6.97
C VAL A 779 34.14 -24.13 6.29
N ALA A 780 35.20 -24.94 6.20
CA ALA A 780 36.38 -24.69 5.35
C ALA A 780 36.33 -25.44 4.02
N ALA A 781 35.50 -26.48 3.88
CA ALA A 781 35.09 -27.08 2.61
C ALA A 781 33.81 -26.46 2.06
N LEU A 782 33.14 -25.58 2.81
CA LEU A 782 32.06 -24.64 2.49
C LEU A 782 32.59 -23.20 2.64
N LYS A 783 33.79 -22.94 3.15
CA LYS A 783 34.54 -21.72 2.84
C LYS A 783 35.34 -21.96 1.58
N LYS A 784 35.96 -23.15 1.39
CA LYS A 784 36.25 -23.67 0.05
C LYS A 784 34.93 -23.73 -0.73
N ARG A 785 33.92 -24.57 -0.47
CA ARG A 785 32.69 -24.63 -1.32
C ARG A 785 31.69 -23.47 -1.30
N THR A 786 31.81 -22.44 -0.45
CA THR A 786 30.68 -21.48 -0.24
C THR A 786 31.08 -20.09 0.29
N VAL A 787 32.33 -19.68 0.22
CA VAL A 787 32.63 -18.24 0.03
C VAL A 787 33.76 -18.09 -0.99
N ASP A 788 34.71 -19.03 -0.97
CA ASP A 788 35.79 -19.15 -1.93
C ASP A 788 35.49 -20.09 -3.12
N ASP A 789 34.42 -20.92 -3.22
CA ASP A 789 34.12 -21.71 -4.44
C ASP A 789 32.75 -21.33 -5.05
N VAL A 790 31.85 -20.67 -4.31
CA VAL A 790 30.74 -19.95 -4.96
C VAL A 790 31.29 -18.76 -5.72
N ILE A 791 32.45 -18.23 -5.31
CA ILE A 791 33.27 -17.44 -6.17
C ILE A 791 34.75 -17.69 -5.82
N ASP A 792 35.34 -18.82 -6.24
CA ASP A 792 36.76 -18.73 -6.63
C ASP A 792 36.70 -18.40 -8.08
N ALA A 793 36.68 -17.11 -8.36
CA ALA A 793 36.97 -16.69 -9.70
C ALA A 793 38.42 -17.08 -10.02
N ARG A 794 39.35 -17.40 -9.09
CA ARG A 794 40.76 -17.68 -9.45
C ARG A 794 40.95 -18.73 -10.55
N PRO A 795 40.32 -19.92 -10.57
CA PRO A 795 40.48 -20.87 -11.68
C PRO A 795 39.80 -20.41 -12.98
N LEU A 796 38.62 -19.77 -12.91
CA LEU A 796 37.92 -19.22 -14.07
C LEU A 796 38.66 -18.01 -14.66
N VAL A 797 39.12 -17.11 -13.81
CA VAL A 797 39.98 -15.96 -14.08
C VAL A 797 41.27 -16.46 -14.69
N GLN A 798 42.02 -17.36 -14.06
CA GLN A 798 43.28 -17.90 -14.58
C GLN A 798 43.11 -18.56 -15.96
N LYS A 799 41.95 -19.18 -16.22
CA LYS A 799 41.59 -19.81 -17.51
C LYS A 799 41.03 -18.81 -18.54
N ALA A 800 40.49 -17.67 -18.09
CA ALA A 800 39.93 -16.58 -18.90
C ALA A 800 40.89 -15.39 -19.08
N ILE A 801 42.10 -15.41 -18.48
CA ILE A 801 43.19 -14.49 -18.83
C ILE A 801 43.65 -14.84 -20.25
N GLY A 802 42.94 -14.29 -21.23
CA GLY A 802 43.33 -14.28 -22.64
C GLY A 802 44.37 -13.21 -22.93
N GLU A 803 44.72 -13.07 -24.21
CA GLU A 803 45.55 -11.95 -24.65
C GLU A 803 44.81 -10.61 -24.48
N PRO A 804 45.50 -9.53 -24.08
CA PRO A 804 44.92 -8.19 -23.98
C PRO A 804 44.26 -7.77 -25.30
N CYS A 805 43.14 -7.06 -25.21
CA CYS A 805 42.50 -6.52 -26.40
C CYS A 805 43.39 -5.46 -27.04
N SER A 806 43.72 -5.62 -28.33
CA SER A 806 44.45 -4.58 -29.05
C SER A 806 43.56 -3.34 -29.25
N ALA A 807 44.15 -2.14 -29.25
CA ALA A 807 43.42 -0.90 -29.51
C ALA A 807 42.67 -0.93 -30.85
N GLN A 808 43.25 -1.57 -31.88
CA GLN A 808 42.59 -1.76 -33.18
C GLN A 808 41.37 -2.69 -33.10
N THR A 809 41.45 -3.77 -32.34
CA THR A 809 40.32 -4.71 -32.14
C THR A 809 39.18 -4.04 -31.40
N TYR A 810 39.50 -3.25 -30.35
CA TYR A 810 38.52 -2.51 -29.58
C TYR A 810 37.79 -1.47 -30.45
N ALA A 811 38.57 -0.66 -31.20
CA ALA A 811 38.03 0.35 -32.10
C ALA A 811 37.14 -0.25 -33.19
N GLN A 812 37.57 -1.37 -33.81
CA GLN A 812 36.78 -2.07 -34.83
C GLN A 812 35.49 -2.67 -34.29
N ALA A 813 35.50 -3.23 -33.08
CA ALA A 813 34.33 -3.87 -32.48
C ALA A 813 33.22 -2.87 -32.13
N LEU A 814 33.60 -1.69 -31.63
CA LEU A 814 32.68 -0.63 -31.19
C LEU A 814 32.51 0.49 -32.23
N ALA A 815 33.04 0.30 -33.45
CA ALA A 815 32.90 1.27 -34.53
C ALA A 815 31.43 1.52 -34.88
N GLY A 816 31.01 2.78 -34.84
CA GLY A 816 29.63 3.19 -35.11
C GLY A 816 28.70 3.23 -33.90
N GLU A 817 29.12 2.70 -32.75
CA GLU A 817 28.32 2.70 -31.50
C GLU A 817 28.40 4.02 -30.71
N GLN A 818 29.26 4.95 -31.14
CA GLN A 818 29.56 6.20 -30.43
C GLN A 818 28.33 7.08 -30.20
N LEU A 819 27.38 7.06 -31.14
CA LEU A 819 26.19 7.90 -31.10
C LEU A 819 25.01 7.24 -31.81
N GLU A 820 23.89 7.17 -31.12
CA GLU A 820 22.64 6.59 -31.64
C GLU A 820 21.42 7.35 -31.07
N ILE A 821 20.29 7.29 -31.78
CA ILE A 821 18.98 7.74 -31.29
C ILE A 821 18.16 6.49 -30.97
N VAL A 822 17.62 6.40 -29.77
CA VAL A 822 16.89 5.24 -29.25
C VAL A 822 15.43 5.58 -28.97
N ASP A 823 14.54 4.59 -29.09
CA ASP A 823 13.10 4.74 -28.96
C ASP A 823 12.67 5.49 -27.68
N SER A 824 13.31 5.18 -26.54
CA SER A 824 13.03 5.88 -25.28
C SER A 824 14.14 5.71 -24.24
N LEU A 825 14.41 6.79 -23.52
CA LEU A 825 15.18 6.83 -22.27
C LEU A 825 14.23 7.04 -21.08
N GLY A 826 13.31 6.08 -20.89
CA GLY A 826 12.19 6.20 -19.95
C GLY A 826 12.57 6.32 -18.47
N ASP A 827 13.78 5.87 -18.10
CA ASP A 827 14.35 5.91 -16.75
C ASP A 827 15.28 7.13 -16.51
N HIS A 828 15.38 8.05 -17.47
CA HIS A 828 16.29 9.19 -17.41
C HIS A 828 15.96 10.16 -16.26
N VAL A 829 16.96 10.61 -15.50
CA VAL A 829 16.79 11.44 -14.29
C VAL A 829 16.03 12.73 -14.58
N PHE A 830 16.24 13.31 -15.76
CA PHE A 830 15.56 14.54 -16.20
C PHE A 830 14.22 14.32 -16.92
N ALA A 831 13.70 13.10 -17.00
CA ALA A 831 12.46 12.80 -17.73
C ALA A 831 11.23 13.58 -17.22
N ALA A 832 11.23 14.01 -15.96
CA ALA A 832 10.17 14.82 -15.35
C ALA A 832 10.28 16.34 -15.63
N LYS A 833 11.39 16.82 -16.20
CA LYS A 833 11.54 18.25 -16.54
C LYS A 833 10.65 18.64 -17.74
N SER A 834 10.12 19.86 -17.68
CA SER A 834 9.18 20.43 -18.66
C SER A 834 9.67 20.23 -20.09
N SER A 835 8.77 19.78 -20.97
CA SER A 835 9.04 19.53 -22.40
C SER A 835 9.06 20.79 -23.26
N LYS A 836 9.32 21.98 -22.70
CA LYS A 836 9.53 23.17 -23.53
C LYS A 836 10.78 22.90 -24.37
N ALA A 837 10.57 22.66 -25.67
CA ALA A 837 11.64 22.23 -26.55
C ALA A 837 12.74 23.31 -26.59
N PRO A 838 14.02 22.92 -26.48
CA PRO A 838 15.14 23.81 -26.78
C PRO A 838 15.09 24.28 -28.23
N ASN A 839 15.95 25.24 -28.58
CA ASN A 839 16.12 25.64 -29.96
C ASN A 839 16.51 24.41 -30.82
N ALA A 840 15.57 23.93 -31.64
CA ALA A 840 15.75 22.73 -32.45
C ALA A 840 16.97 22.82 -33.38
N LYS A 841 17.30 24.01 -33.89
CA LYS A 841 18.51 24.21 -34.71
C LYS A 841 19.80 24.04 -33.89
N ALA A 842 19.78 24.42 -32.61
CA ALA A 842 20.92 24.25 -31.72
C ALA A 842 21.14 22.77 -31.38
N LEU A 843 20.08 22.01 -31.09
CA LEU A 843 20.19 20.56 -30.85
C LEU A 843 20.61 19.79 -32.11
N GLN A 844 20.07 20.14 -33.28
CA GLN A 844 20.52 19.54 -34.54
C GLN A 844 21.99 19.84 -34.84
N LYS A 845 22.46 21.07 -34.52
CA LYS A 845 23.87 21.43 -34.63
C LYS A 845 24.73 20.64 -33.64
N GLU A 846 24.24 20.43 -32.41
CA GLU A 846 24.91 19.62 -31.40
C GLU A 846 25.05 18.17 -31.86
N LEU A 847 23.97 17.55 -32.33
CA LEU A 847 23.97 16.18 -32.83
C LEU A 847 24.96 16.01 -33.99
N LYS A 848 24.98 16.94 -34.95
CA LYS A 848 25.95 16.93 -36.06
C LYS A 848 27.39 17.11 -35.60
N LYS A 849 27.64 17.96 -34.59
CA LYS A 849 28.97 18.10 -33.98
C LYS A 849 29.40 16.78 -33.32
N LEU A 850 28.52 16.14 -32.56
CA LEU A 850 28.81 14.86 -31.92
C LEU A 850 29.08 13.75 -32.94
N GLN A 851 28.29 13.65 -34.01
CA GLN A 851 28.50 12.70 -35.12
C GLN A 851 29.88 12.84 -35.77
N ARG A 852 30.40 14.06 -35.87
CA ARG A 852 31.68 14.34 -36.53
C ARG A 852 32.87 14.27 -35.59
N ASP A 853 32.71 14.76 -34.36
CA ASP A 853 33.82 15.14 -33.49
C ASP A 853 34.02 14.17 -32.30
N LEU A 854 33.12 13.22 -32.04
CA LEU A 854 33.35 12.22 -30.98
C LEU A 854 34.60 11.39 -31.28
N PRO A 855 35.50 11.17 -30.30
CA PRO A 855 36.68 10.36 -30.51
C PRO A 855 36.32 8.93 -30.92
N GLU A 856 37.16 8.31 -31.74
CA GLU A 856 37.08 6.87 -32.04
C GLU A 856 37.13 6.06 -30.74
N PRO A 857 36.37 4.96 -30.61
CA PRO A 857 36.39 4.14 -29.41
C PRO A 857 37.81 3.61 -29.16
N SER A 858 38.33 3.86 -27.97
CA SER A 858 39.62 3.35 -27.51
C SER A 858 39.44 2.59 -26.20
N VAL A 859 40.24 1.54 -26.06
CA VAL A 859 40.35 0.75 -24.81
C VAL A 859 40.83 1.62 -23.65
N ASP A 860 41.57 2.69 -23.94
CA ASP A 860 42.10 3.62 -22.94
C ASP A 860 41.06 4.61 -22.40
N GLY A 861 39.85 4.60 -22.96
CA GLY A 861 38.75 5.48 -22.57
C GLY A 861 37.91 5.88 -23.79
N SER A 862 36.60 5.69 -23.68
CA SER A 862 35.62 5.92 -24.76
C SER A 862 34.41 6.69 -24.25
N VAL A 863 33.72 7.36 -25.17
CA VAL A 863 32.48 8.08 -24.90
C VAL A 863 31.39 7.57 -25.83
N PHE A 864 30.25 7.19 -25.26
CA PHE A 864 29.08 6.73 -25.99
C PHE A 864 27.87 7.59 -25.62
N VAL A 865 27.02 7.89 -26.61
CA VAL A 865 25.93 8.85 -26.45
C VAL A 865 24.65 8.28 -27.05
N ARG A 866 23.52 8.43 -26.35
CA ARG A 866 22.18 8.04 -26.78
C ARG A 866 21.22 9.19 -26.61
N PHE A 867 20.50 9.55 -27.67
CA PHE A 867 19.40 10.53 -27.61
C PHE A 867 18.06 9.81 -27.60
N ASP A 868 17.09 10.36 -26.87
CA ASP A 868 15.71 9.88 -26.91
C ASP A 868 15.03 10.38 -28.19
N GLU A 869 14.37 9.49 -28.93
CA GLU A 869 13.70 9.78 -30.20
C GLU A 869 12.57 10.81 -30.05
N GLN A 870 11.80 10.73 -28.96
CA GLN A 870 10.66 11.62 -28.69
C GLN A 870 11.08 12.92 -27.99
N ARG A 871 12.19 12.89 -27.27
CA ARG A 871 12.73 13.98 -26.44
C ARG A 871 14.22 14.15 -26.74
N LEU A 872 14.54 14.73 -27.90
CA LEU A 872 15.92 15.06 -28.31
C LEU A 872 16.66 16.02 -27.35
N ASP A 873 15.97 16.60 -26.37
CA ASP A 873 16.56 17.36 -25.26
C ASP A 873 17.03 16.49 -24.09
N LEU A 874 16.81 15.17 -24.14
CA LEU A 874 17.32 14.16 -23.22
C LEU A 874 18.38 13.32 -23.91
N CYS A 875 19.48 13.12 -23.21
CA CYS A 875 20.63 12.42 -23.73
C CYS A 875 21.30 11.63 -22.60
N ARG A 876 21.51 10.34 -22.79
CA ARG A 876 22.31 9.51 -21.89
C ARG A 876 23.70 9.33 -22.47
N CYS A 877 24.71 9.46 -21.63
CA CYS A 877 26.10 9.29 -22.01
C CYS A 877 26.77 8.25 -21.11
N VAL A 878 27.76 7.55 -21.65
CA VAL A 878 28.66 6.69 -20.89
C VAL A 878 30.08 7.13 -21.18
N ILE A 879 30.88 7.24 -20.13
CA ILE A 879 32.33 7.40 -20.23
C ILE A 879 32.96 6.14 -19.64
N THR A 880 33.74 5.41 -20.45
CA THR A 880 34.52 4.29 -19.91
C THR A 880 35.74 4.84 -19.18
N GLY A 881 36.02 4.26 -18.01
CA GLY A 881 37.06 4.69 -17.11
C GLY A 881 38.44 4.64 -17.75
N PRO A 882 39.20 5.75 -17.76
CA PRO A 882 40.46 5.81 -18.50
C PRO A 882 41.54 4.87 -17.97
N VAL A 883 42.37 4.37 -18.89
CA VAL A 883 43.52 3.50 -18.62
C VAL A 883 44.79 4.27 -18.98
N ASP A 884 45.82 4.19 -18.13
CA ASP A 884 47.12 4.82 -18.42
C ASP A 884 48.07 3.76 -18.99
N ALA A 885 48.02 3.55 -20.31
CA ALA A 885 48.81 2.54 -21.02
C ALA A 885 50.34 2.75 -20.91
N SER A 886 50.79 3.95 -20.50
CA SER A 886 52.22 4.26 -20.33
C SER A 886 52.84 3.66 -19.07
N LYS A 887 52.02 3.16 -18.12
CA LYS A 887 52.48 2.64 -16.83
C LYS A 887 52.24 1.13 -16.71
N THR A 888 53.13 0.35 -17.31
CA THR A 888 53.22 -1.08 -16.99
C THR A 888 53.76 -1.24 -15.56
N GLY A 889 52.96 -1.85 -14.67
CA GLY A 889 53.41 -2.22 -13.31
C GLY A 889 52.86 -1.40 -12.13
N GLY A 890 51.81 -0.59 -12.34
CA GLY A 890 50.99 -0.07 -11.24
C GLY A 890 51.06 1.44 -11.05
N ILE A 891 50.10 2.15 -11.66
CA ILE A 891 49.02 2.92 -11.01
C ILE A 891 48.19 3.47 -12.18
N ASP A 892 47.18 2.71 -12.58
CA ASP A 892 46.11 3.20 -13.45
C ASP A 892 45.18 4.12 -12.67
N THR A 893 44.31 4.83 -13.40
CA THR A 893 43.20 5.52 -12.75
C THR A 893 42.38 4.52 -11.94
N PRO A 894 41.89 4.89 -10.74
CA PRO A 894 41.02 4.03 -9.95
C PRO A 894 39.64 3.81 -10.61
N TYR A 895 39.42 4.41 -11.78
CA TYR A 895 38.22 4.31 -12.60
C TYR A 895 38.36 3.28 -13.72
N ALA A 896 39.58 2.81 -14.03
CA ALA A 896 39.91 2.03 -15.21
C ALA A 896 38.87 0.96 -15.57
N TYR A 897 38.44 0.96 -16.84
CA TYR A 897 37.43 0.06 -17.42
C TYR A 897 36.02 0.14 -16.80
N GLY A 898 35.78 1.01 -15.82
CA GLY A 898 34.43 1.21 -15.27
C GLY A 898 33.50 1.86 -16.29
N PHE A 899 32.22 1.51 -16.24
CA PHE A 899 31.17 2.03 -17.11
C PHE A 899 30.38 3.11 -16.34
N PHE A 900 30.74 4.38 -16.53
CA PHE A 900 30.16 5.52 -15.81
C PHE A 900 29.08 6.20 -16.65
N THR A 901 27.83 6.06 -16.21
CA THR A 901 26.65 6.58 -16.88
C THR A 901 26.31 7.98 -16.39
N PHE A 902 25.97 8.87 -17.31
CA PHE A 902 25.58 10.26 -17.07
C PHE A 902 24.31 10.57 -17.84
N ASP A 903 23.35 11.21 -17.17
CA ASP A 903 22.15 11.73 -17.81
C ASP A 903 22.32 13.22 -18.08
N VAL A 904 21.88 13.67 -19.26
CA VAL A 904 22.07 15.02 -19.79
C VAL A 904 20.73 15.57 -20.23
N TRP A 905 20.43 16.79 -19.79
CA TRP A 905 19.24 17.52 -20.23
C TRP A 905 19.61 18.89 -20.79
N PHE A 906 19.16 19.15 -22.01
CA PHE A 906 19.30 20.43 -22.68
C PHE A 906 18.12 21.34 -22.30
N PRO A 907 18.34 22.44 -21.56
CA PRO A 907 17.25 23.33 -21.18
C PRO A 907 16.65 24.07 -22.39
N PRO A 908 15.43 24.65 -22.25
CA PRO A 908 14.81 25.45 -23.32
C PRO A 908 15.68 26.62 -23.78
N THR A 909 16.53 27.13 -22.88
CA THR A 909 17.47 28.23 -23.10
C THR A 909 18.82 27.77 -23.68
N TYR A 910 19.00 26.50 -24.02
CA TYR A 910 20.20 26.00 -24.71
C TYR A 910 20.28 26.59 -26.13
N PRO A 911 21.45 27.10 -26.58
CA PRO A 911 22.78 26.99 -25.97
C PRO A 911 23.20 28.20 -25.13
N SER A 912 22.32 29.16 -24.84
CA SER A 912 22.66 30.35 -24.02
C SER A 912 23.10 29.99 -22.60
N VAL A 913 22.67 28.84 -22.09
CA VAL A 913 23.14 28.24 -20.84
C VAL A 913 23.61 26.80 -21.10
N PRO A 914 24.53 26.25 -20.28
CA PRO A 914 25.01 24.88 -20.46
C PRO A 914 23.89 23.84 -20.26
N PRO A 915 24.08 22.61 -20.77
CA PRO A 915 23.20 21.51 -20.41
C PRO A 915 23.37 21.15 -18.94
N LEU A 916 22.36 20.52 -18.34
CA LEU A 916 22.48 19.91 -17.03
C LEU A 916 22.97 18.48 -17.16
N VAL A 917 23.93 18.09 -16.32
CA VAL A 917 24.57 16.77 -16.34
C VAL A 917 24.57 16.21 -14.93
N GLU A 918 24.09 14.98 -14.78
CA GLU A 918 24.13 14.22 -13.52
C GLU A 918 24.77 12.85 -13.74
N ILE A 919 25.66 12.43 -12.83
CA ILE A 919 26.18 11.07 -12.82
C ILE A 919 25.13 10.13 -12.23
N VAL A 920 24.82 9.06 -12.97
CA VAL A 920 23.85 8.03 -12.58
C VAL A 920 24.53 6.89 -11.83
N THR A 921 25.76 6.56 -12.21
CA THR A 921 26.56 5.51 -11.56
C THR A 921 27.07 5.99 -10.19
N THR A 922 26.21 5.96 -9.17
CA THR A 922 26.50 6.40 -7.79
C THR A 922 26.16 5.34 -6.74
N GLY A 923 25.83 4.11 -7.16
CA GLY A 923 25.36 3.05 -6.28
C GLY A 923 24.02 3.39 -5.61
N GLY A 924 23.12 4.05 -6.36
CA GLY A 924 21.82 4.49 -5.84
C GLY A 924 21.92 5.65 -4.85
N GLY A 925 22.88 6.57 -5.05
CA GLY A 925 23.07 7.71 -4.16
C GLY A 925 24.06 7.48 -3.01
N THR A 926 24.74 6.33 -2.97
CA THR A 926 25.50 5.88 -1.80
C THR A 926 27.01 6.12 -1.89
N TYR A 927 27.54 6.37 -3.09
CA TYR A 927 28.99 6.51 -3.29
C TYR A 927 29.37 7.77 -4.06
N ARG A 928 30.34 8.52 -3.51
CA ARG A 928 30.95 9.72 -4.13
C ARG A 928 32.20 9.29 -4.91
N PHE A 929 32.11 9.21 -6.23
CA PHE A 929 33.18 8.71 -7.09
C PHE A 929 34.37 9.65 -7.25
N ASN A 930 34.18 10.94 -7.04
CA ASN A 930 35.25 11.94 -7.13
C ASN A 930 34.87 13.17 -6.31
N PRO A 931 35.82 13.99 -5.85
CA PRO A 931 35.49 15.30 -5.30
C PRO A 931 34.53 16.13 -6.17
N ASN A 932 34.59 15.94 -7.49
CA ASN A 932 33.72 16.57 -8.49
C ASN A 932 32.52 15.71 -8.95
N LEU A 933 32.36 14.47 -8.47
CA LEU A 933 31.25 13.56 -8.78
C LEU A 933 30.58 13.12 -7.48
N TYR A 934 29.48 13.81 -7.14
CA TYR A 934 28.82 13.68 -5.87
C TYR A 934 27.93 12.43 -5.83
N ALA A 935 27.68 11.93 -4.63
CA ALA A 935 26.82 10.76 -4.45
C ALA A 935 25.37 11.05 -4.90
N ASP A 936 24.89 12.28 -4.75
CA ASP A 936 23.56 12.73 -5.21
C ASP A 936 23.47 12.95 -6.73
N GLY A 937 24.52 12.65 -7.48
CA GLY A 937 24.56 12.80 -8.94
C GLY A 937 25.16 14.12 -9.43
N LYS A 938 25.42 15.10 -8.56
CA LYS A 938 25.95 16.41 -8.99
C LYS A 938 27.34 16.29 -9.60
N VAL A 939 27.51 16.88 -10.79
CA VAL A 939 28.80 17.02 -11.49
C VAL A 939 29.34 18.45 -11.35
N CYS A 940 30.55 18.59 -10.82
CA CYS A 940 31.24 19.87 -10.65
C CYS A 940 32.23 20.11 -11.79
N LEU A 941 31.92 21.07 -12.67
CA LEU A 941 32.78 21.49 -13.78
C LEU A 941 32.57 22.98 -14.07
N SER A 942 33.63 23.72 -14.39
CA SER A 942 33.55 25.16 -14.71
C SER A 942 32.65 25.43 -15.93
N LEU A 943 32.72 24.56 -16.95
CA LEU A 943 31.86 24.58 -18.14
C LEU A 943 30.36 24.38 -17.82
N LEU A 944 30.02 23.83 -16.65
CA LEU A 944 28.63 23.66 -16.19
C LEU A 944 28.20 24.79 -15.24
N GLY A 945 29.11 25.73 -14.92
CA GLY A 945 28.88 26.75 -13.89
C GLY A 945 28.82 26.20 -12.46
N THR A 946 29.21 24.94 -12.25
CA THR A 946 29.12 24.24 -10.96
C THR A 946 30.47 24.16 -10.22
N TRP A 947 31.52 24.74 -10.80
CA TRP A 947 32.85 24.87 -10.20
C TRP A 947 33.49 26.21 -10.56
N LYS A 948 34.48 26.65 -9.76
CA LYS A 948 35.21 27.89 -10.01
C LYS A 948 36.10 27.72 -11.24
N ALA A 949 35.97 28.64 -12.20
CA ALA A 949 36.88 28.78 -13.34
C ALA A 949 38.13 29.58 -12.94
N SER A 950 39.29 29.21 -13.47
CA SER A 950 40.55 29.95 -13.27
C SER A 950 40.66 31.15 -14.21
N ASP A 951 40.02 31.08 -15.38
CA ASP A 951 39.90 32.14 -16.39
C ASP A 951 38.48 32.15 -17.02
N GLU A 952 38.07 33.27 -17.61
CA GLU A 952 36.79 33.41 -18.31
C GLU A 952 36.65 32.43 -19.49
N SER A 953 37.78 32.02 -20.10
CA SER A 953 37.81 31.04 -21.19
C SER A 953 37.39 29.62 -20.79
N GLU A 954 37.36 29.30 -19.49
CA GLU A 954 36.95 27.98 -18.96
C GLU A 954 35.45 27.88 -18.63
N LYS A 955 34.70 28.99 -18.73
CA LYS A 955 33.24 29.02 -18.51
C LYS A 955 32.49 28.60 -19.78
N TRP A 956 31.19 28.30 -19.61
CA TRP A 956 30.32 28.03 -20.76
C TRP A 956 30.23 29.23 -21.70
N ASP A 957 30.62 29.04 -22.95
CA ASP A 957 30.38 29.98 -24.04
C ASP A 957 29.33 29.40 -25.01
N PRO A 958 28.17 30.05 -25.21
CA PRO A 958 27.13 29.59 -26.12
C PRO A 958 27.57 29.37 -27.58
N SER A 959 28.66 30.01 -28.01
CA SER A 959 29.15 29.95 -29.39
C SER A 959 30.10 28.76 -29.64
N THR A 960 30.91 28.41 -28.64
CA THR A 960 31.97 27.39 -28.73
C THR A 960 31.68 26.13 -27.90
N GLY A 961 30.91 26.26 -26.82
CA GLY A 961 30.53 25.17 -25.91
C GLY A 961 29.84 24.00 -26.62
N SER A 962 30.10 22.80 -26.12
CA SER A 962 29.51 21.55 -26.63
C SER A 962 29.45 20.47 -25.56
N LEU A 963 28.52 19.52 -25.71
CA LEU A 963 28.44 18.32 -24.86
C LEU A 963 29.74 17.52 -24.96
N ARG A 964 30.33 17.39 -26.15
CA ARG A 964 31.64 16.75 -26.34
C ARG A 964 32.69 17.34 -25.39
N GLN A 965 32.80 18.67 -25.32
CA GLN A 965 33.78 19.33 -24.46
C GLN A 965 33.55 19.00 -22.98
N ILE A 966 32.29 18.94 -22.55
CA ILE A 966 31.92 18.54 -21.18
C ILE A 966 32.35 17.08 -20.91
N LEU A 967 31.98 16.15 -21.79
CA LEU A 967 32.29 14.71 -21.63
C LEU A 967 33.80 14.46 -21.61
N LEU A 968 34.56 15.10 -22.51
CA LEU A 968 36.01 15.00 -22.51
C LEU A 968 36.65 15.66 -21.29
N SER A 969 36.08 16.75 -20.76
CA SER A 969 36.57 17.36 -19.53
C SER A 969 36.35 16.45 -18.32
N ILE A 970 35.20 15.77 -18.23
CA ILE A 970 34.96 14.75 -17.20
C ILE A 970 36.00 13.62 -17.34
N GLN A 971 36.20 13.09 -18.55
CA GLN A 971 37.16 12.02 -18.79
C GLN A 971 38.60 12.40 -18.40
N HIS A 972 39.08 13.59 -18.77
CA HIS A 972 40.49 13.95 -18.63
C HIS A 972 40.83 14.71 -17.34
N GLN A 973 39.88 15.39 -16.70
CA GLN A 973 40.12 16.23 -15.51
C GLN A 973 39.53 15.61 -14.24
N ILE A 974 38.49 14.79 -14.36
CA ILE A 974 37.81 14.18 -13.21
C ILE A 974 38.25 12.72 -13.04
N LEU A 975 38.21 11.91 -14.11
CA LEU A 975 38.56 10.49 -14.05
C LEU A 975 40.09 10.26 -14.13
N VAL A 976 40.83 10.90 -13.23
CA VAL A 976 42.31 10.97 -13.22
C VAL A 976 42.95 9.92 -12.31
N SER A 977 44.28 9.81 -12.34
CA SER A 977 45.06 8.83 -11.56
C SER A 977 45.16 9.13 -10.07
N GLU A 978 45.06 10.39 -9.65
CA GLU A 978 45.12 10.80 -8.24
C GLU A 978 43.96 11.72 -7.86
N PRO A 979 42.70 11.22 -7.90
CA PRO A 979 41.49 12.02 -7.67
C PRO A 979 41.40 12.60 -6.26
N TYR A 980 42.17 12.07 -5.30
CA TYR A 980 42.30 12.63 -3.95
C TYR A 980 42.65 14.13 -3.97
N PHE A 981 43.47 14.56 -4.94
CA PHE A 981 43.93 15.94 -5.05
C PHE A 981 42.95 16.87 -5.79
N ASN A 982 41.88 16.35 -6.38
CA ASN A 982 40.83 17.19 -6.95
C ASN A 982 40.02 17.94 -5.86
N GLU A 983 40.17 17.54 -4.59
CA GLU A 983 39.58 18.26 -3.46
C GLU A 983 40.35 19.56 -3.19
N PRO A 984 39.68 20.73 -3.12
CA PRO A 984 40.31 22.01 -2.85
C PRO A 984 41.20 21.98 -1.61
N GLY A 985 42.40 22.53 -1.75
CA GLY A 985 43.36 22.65 -0.66
C GLY A 985 44.19 21.38 -0.39
N ARG A 986 43.99 20.29 -1.14
CA ARG A 986 44.82 19.07 -0.99
C ARG A 986 46.04 19.06 -1.89
N ASP A 987 46.09 19.88 -2.95
CA ASP A 987 47.24 19.97 -3.85
C ASP A 987 48.55 20.37 -3.15
N VAL A 988 48.47 21.12 -2.05
CA VAL A 988 49.67 21.48 -1.24
C VAL A 988 50.36 20.26 -0.64
N ALA A 989 49.65 19.15 -0.45
CA ALA A 989 50.20 17.90 0.05
C ALA A 989 50.74 17.01 -1.08
N ARG A 990 50.56 17.38 -2.36
CA ARG A 990 51.03 16.61 -3.51
C ARG A 990 52.55 16.50 -3.48
N GLY A 991 53.07 15.30 -3.70
CA GLY A 991 54.50 15.00 -3.62
C GLY A 991 55.03 14.69 -2.21
N THR A 992 54.34 15.09 -1.14
CA THR A 992 54.71 14.74 0.25
C THR A 992 54.45 13.26 0.55
N SER A 993 55.17 12.68 1.51
CA SER A 993 54.96 11.28 1.94
C SER A 993 53.54 11.05 2.47
N ALA A 994 53.01 11.99 3.26
CA ALA A 994 51.66 11.95 3.80
C ALA A 994 50.60 12.03 2.69
N GLY A 995 50.74 12.96 1.73
CA GLY A 995 49.83 13.10 0.61
C GLY A 995 49.82 11.88 -0.32
N LYS A 996 50.99 11.30 -0.61
CA LYS A 996 51.11 10.05 -1.37
C LYS A 996 50.39 8.88 -0.69
N LYS A 997 50.55 8.73 0.63
CA LYS A 997 49.87 7.67 1.41
C LYS A 997 48.35 7.85 1.41
N ALA A 998 47.87 9.08 1.58
CA ALA A 998 46.44 9.39 1.57
C ALA A 998 45.80 9.18 0.18
N SER A 999 46.49 9.61 -0.89
CA SER A 999 46.08 9.38 -2.28
C SER A 999 45.99 7.88 -2.59
N ALA A 1000 46.99 7.09 -2.19
CA ALA A 1000 46.99 5.64 -2.39
C ALA A 1000 45.84 4.93 -1.65
N ALA A 1001 45.55 5.33 -0.40
CA ALA A 1001 44.42 4.78 0.37
C ALA A 1001 43.07 5.12 -0.30
N HIS A 1002 42.91 6.38 -0.74
CA HIS A 1002 41.71 6.81 -1.46
C HIS A 1002 41.52 6.05 -2.78
N ASN A 1003 42.58 5.86 -3.56
CA ASN A 1003 42.54 5.10 -4.80
C ASN A 1003 42.14 3.63 -4.56
N LYS A 1004 42.60 3.01 -3.48
CA LYS A 1004 42.22 1.63 -3.11
C LYS A 1004 40.71 1.52 -2.85
N GLU A 1005 40.15 2.44 -2.08
CA GLU A 1005 38.71 2.46 -1.79
C GLU A 1005 37.88 2.71 -3.06
N LEU A 1006 38.31 3.67 -3.87
CA LEU A 1006 37.64 4.04 -5.10
C LEU A 1006 37.65 2.92 -6.15
N ARG A 1007 38.76 2.17 -6.28
CA ARG A 1007 38.83 0.98 -7.14
C ARG A 1007 37.78 -0.07 -6.77
N ASN A 1008 37.60 -0.35 -5.47
CA ASN A 1008 36.57 -1.28 -5.01
C ASN A 1008 35.16 -0.80 -5.40
N ALA A 1009 34.91 0.50 -5.30
CA ALA A 1009 33.63 1.08 -5.71
C ALA A 1009 33.42 1.04 -7.22
N THR A 1010 34.46 1.29 -8.02
CA THR A 1010 34.44 1.14 -9.48
C THR A 1010 34.06 -0.30 -9.85
N LEU A 1011 34.73 -1.30 -9.28
CA LEU A 1011 34.45 -2.71 -9.56
C LEU A 1011 33.03 -3.12 -9.14
N ARG A 1012 32.52 -2.54 -8.05
CA ARG A 1012 31.16 -2.82 -7.58
C ARG A 1012 30.10 -2.16 -8.46
N TYR A 1013 30.10 -0.83 -8.53
CA TYR A 1013 28.97 -0.08 -9.09
C TYR A 1013 29.14 0.26 -10.57
N ALA A 1014 30.37 0.41 -11.05
CA ALA A 1014 30.66 0.75 -12.45
C ALA A 1014 31.01 -0.50 -13.30
N VAL A 1015 31.18 -1.68 -12.68
CA VAL A 1015 31.41 -2.93 -13.41
C VAL A 1015 30.31 -3.96 -13.07
N ALA A 1016 30.28 -4.50 -11.85
CA ALA A 1016 29.37 -5.60 -11.51
C ALA A 1016 27.87 -5.21 -11.63
N ASP A 1017 27.50 -4.03 -11.12
CA ASP A 1017 26.12 -3.56 -11.21
C ASP A 1017 25.72 -3.23 -12.66
N GLN A 1018 26.64 -2.70 -13.48
CA GLN A 1018 26.39 -2.38 -14.89
C GLN A 1018 26.27 -3.64 -15.76
N LEU A 1019 27.01 -4.70 -15.44
CA LEU A 1019 26.84 -6.02 -16.07
C LEU A 1019 25.50 -6.67 -15.69
N SER A 1020 25.07 -6.49 -14.44
CA SER A 1020 23.81 -7.06 -13.94
C SER A 1020 22.58 -6.31 -14.41
N SER A 1021 22.70 -4.99 -14.57
CA SER A 1021 21.64 -4.08 -14.97
C SER A 1021 22.23 -2.96 -15.85
N PRO A 1022 22.49 -3.25 -17.14
CA PRO A 1022 23.06 -2.27 -18.04
C PRO A 1022 22.12 -1.07 -18.23
N PRO A 1023 22.68 0.13 -18.53
CA PRO A 1023 21.87 1.32 -18.70
C PRO A 1023 21.07 1.26 -20.00
N MET A 1024 19.82 1.71 -19.93
CA MET A 1024 18.87 1.67 -21.05
C MET A 1024 19.44 2.34 -22.31
N GLY A 1025 19.39 1.63 -23.44
CA GLY A 1025 19.89 2.07 -24.74
C GLY A 1025 21.38 1.86 -24.99
N LEU A 1026 22.11 1.32 -24.00
CA LEU A 1026 23.56 1.09 -24.03
C LEU A 1026 23.93 -0.35 -23.64
N GLU A 1027 22.96 -1.26 -23.67
CA GLU A 1027 23.13 -2.66 -23.29
C GLU A 1027 24.18 -3.35 -24.16
N GLU A 1028 24.09 -3.18 -25.49
CA GLU A 1028 25.04 -3.77 -26.44
C GLU A 1028 26.46 -3.22 -26.26
N VAL A 1029 26.59 -1.91 -26.03
CA VAL A 1029 27.89 -1.26 -25.78
C VAL A 1029 28.51 -1.76 -24.47
N CYS A 1030 27.72 -1.86 -23.41
CA CYS A 1030 28.14 -2.41 -22.12
C CYS A 1030 28.63 -3.84 -22.28
N GLU A 1031 27.84 -4.65 -22.98
CA GLU A 1031 28.10 -6.05 -23.29
C GLU A 1031 29.39 -6.26 -24.10
N GLN A 1032 29.63 -5.45 -25.13
CA GLN A 1032 30.82 -5.51 -25.98
C GLN A 1032 32.05 -4.97 -25.24
N HIS A 1033 31.94 -3.83 -24.55
CA HIS A 1033 33.02 -3.23 -23.78
C HIS A 1033 33.59 -4.24 -22.78
N PHE A 1034 32.76 -4.80 -21.91
CA PHE A 1034 33.21 -5.74 -20.89
C PHE A 1034 33.70 -7.07 -21.48
N GLY A 1035 33.14 -7.52 -22.60
CA GLY A 1035 33.66 -8.69 -23.32
C GLY A 1035 35.09 -8.49 -23.83
N LEU A 1036 35.39 -7.29 -24.35
CA LEU A 1036 36.72 -6.95 -24.88
C LEU A 1036 37.75 -6.73 -23.78
N VAL A 1037 37.39 -6.06 -22.67
CA VAL A 1037 38.33 -5.70 -21.60
C VAL A 1037 38.41 -6.74 -20.48
N ALA A 1038 37.59 -7.79 -20.51
CA ALA A 1038 37.58 -8.84 -19.49
C ALA A 1038 38.97 -9.44 -19.21
N PRO A 1039 39.83 -9.79 -20.19
CA PRO A 1039 41.15 -10.35 -19.89
C PRO A 1039 42.01 -9.44 -19.00
N ASP A 1040 42.09 -8.15 -19.34
CA ASP A 1040 42.87 -7.16 -18.59
C ASP A 1040 42.24 -6.83 -17.23
N LEU A 1041 40.93 -6.67 -17.20
CA LEU A 1041 40.18 -6.33 -15.99
C LEU A 1041 40.18 -7.49 -14.98
N LEU A 1042 40.08 -8.74 -15.45
CA LEU A 1042 40.17 -9.94 -14.61
C LEU A 1042 41.57 -10.12 -14.03
N LYS A 1043 42.62 -9.93 -14.84
CA LYS A 1043 44.01 -9.97 -14.37
C LYS A 1043 44.25 -8.97 -13.23
N ARG A 1044 43.72 -7.76 -13.38
CA ARG A 1044 43.82 -6.69 -12.35
C ARG A 1044 42.99 -7.01 -11.11
N THR A 1045 41.75 -7.45 -11.30
CA THR A 1045 40.85 -7.84 -10.21
C THR A 1045 41.45 -8.99 -9.40
N ALA A 1046 42.13 -9.95 -10.03
CA ALA A 1046 42.84 -11.02 -9.33
C ALA A 1046 44.03 -10.52 -8.51
N GLN A 1047 44.80 -9.56 -9.02
CA GLN A 1047 45.88 -8.92 -8.26
C GLN A 1047 45.35 -8.15 -7.06
N ASP A 1048 44.26 -7.41 -7.22
CA ASP A 1048 43.62 -6.64 -6.15
C ASP A 1048 42.96 -7.56 -5.11
N LEU A 1049 42.34 -8.67 -5.53
CA LEU A 1049 41.76 -9.69 -4.66
C LEU A 1049 42.82 -10.34 -3.76
N ALA A 1050 44.03 -10.57 -4.28
CA ALA A 1050 45.16 -11.08 -3.50
C ALA A 1050 45.66 -10.10 -2.42
N ALA A 1051 45.33 -8.81 -2.54
CA ALA A 1051 45.74 -7.73 -1.64
C ALA A 1051 44.59 -7.12 -0.80
N ALA A 1052 43.37 -7.68 -0.89
CA ALA A 1052 42.14 -7.12 -0.32
C ALA A 1052 41.81 -7.66 1.09
N GLU A 1053 41.17 -6.83 1.92
CA GLU A 1053 40.60 -7.23 3.20
C GLU A 1053 39.23 -7.93 3.03
N PRO A 1054 38.75 -8.74 4.00
CA PRO A 1054 37.56 -9.60 3.86
C PRO A 1054 36.27 -8.88 3.41
N ALA A 1055 36.09 -7.60 3.76
CA ALA A 1055 34.90 -6.83 3.39
C ALA A 1055 34.83 -6.47 1.89
N ALA A 1056 35.98 -6.31 1.22
CA ALA A 1056 36.05 -6.04 -0.22
C ALA A 1056 35.95 -7.31 -1.08
N HIS A 1057 36.20 -8.47 -0.48
CA HIS A 1057 36.28 -9.77 -1.15
C HIS A 1057 35.02 -10.11 -1.94
N ARG A 1058 33.82 -9.89 -1.37
CA ARG A 1058 32.53 -10.23 -2.01
C ARG A 1058 32.21 -9.40 -3.26
N ALA A 1059 32.57 -8.12 -3.28
CA ALA A 1059 32.30 -7.25 -4.42
C ALA A 1059 33.27 -7.55 -5.59
N LEU A 1060 34.55 -7.75 -5.27
CA LEU A 1060 35.59 -8.15 -6.22
C LEU A 1060 35.27 -9.50 -6.87
N HIS A 1061 34.77 -10.44 -6.07
CA HIS A 1061 34.33 -11.73 -6.52
C HIS A 1061 33.13 -11.64 -7.47
N ARG A 1062 32.06 -10.92 -7.12
CA ARG A 1062 30.90 -10.75 -8.01
C ARG A 1062 31.30 -10.15 -9.36
N ALA A 1063 32.18 -9.14 -9.36
CA ALA A 1063 32.72 -8.56 -10.58
C ALA A 1063 33.52 -9.58 -11.40
N ALA A 1064 34.42 -10.33 -10.76
CA ALA A 1064 35.24 -11.34 -11.41
C ALA A 1064 34.42 -12.52 -11.99
N ALA A 1065 33.37 -12.97 -11.29
CA ALA A 1065 32.47 -14.02 -11.77
C ALA A 1065 31.69 -13.56 -13.01
N ALA A 1066 31.07 -12.38 -12.96
CA ALA A 1066 30.31 -11.83 -14.09
C ALA A 1066 31.19 -11.61 -15.32
N LEU A 1067 32.41 -11.11 -15.12
CA LEU A 1067 33.39 -10.91 -16.20
C LEU A 1067 33.90 -12.23 -16.79
N ALA A 1068 34.17 -13.24 -15.96
CA ALA A 1068 34.65 -14.55 -16.43
C ALA A 1068 33.58 -15.32 -17.19
N GLU A 1069 32.33 -15.28 -16.71
CA GLU A 1069 31.18 -15.81 -17.46
C GLU A 1069 31.08 -15.12 -18.82
N ARG A 1070 31.21 -13.79 -18.87
CA ARG A 1070 31.12 -13.04 -20.12
C ARG A 1070 32.27 -13.36 -21.08
N ALA A 1071 33.51 -13.44 -20.60
CA ALA A 1071 34.68 -13.79 -21.41
C ALA A 1071 34.57 -15.17 -22.06
N SER A 1072 33.78 -16.09 -21.47
CA SER A 1072 33.54 -17.43 -22.00
C SER A 1072 32.50 -17.48 -23.14
N GLN A 1073 31.75 -16.39 -23.35
CA GLN A 1073 30.73 -16.28 -24.39
C GLN A 1073 31.32 -15.60 -25.64
N PRO A 1074 31.05 -16.09 -26.87
CA PRO A 1074 31.49 -15.41 -28.08
C PRO A 1074 30.81 -14.03 -28.19
N PRO A 1075 31.48 -13.00 -28.72
CA PRO A 1075 30.89 -11.68 -28.91
C PRO A 1075 29.60 -11.81 -29.73
N ALA A 1076 28.53 -11.18 -29.25
CA ALA A 1076 27.24 -11.20 -29.91
C ALA A 1076 27.40 -10.71 -31.36
N LYS A 1077 26.95 -11.51 -32.33
CA LYS A 1077 26.93 -11.07 -33.73
C LYS A 1077 25.94 -9.92 -33.85
N ARG A 1078 26.41 -8.79 -34.38
CA ARG A 1078 25.62 -7.61 -34.75
C ARG A 1078 24.26 -8.04 -35.30
N ARG A 1079 23.18 -7.76 -34.57
CA ARG A 1079 21.84 -7.86 -35.14
C ARG A 1079 21.78 -6.80 -36.24
N LYS A 1080 21.76 -7.22 -37.50
CA LYS A 1080 21.40 -6.31 -38.58
C LYS A 1080 20.03 -5.74 -38.22
N SER A 1081 19.99 -4.48 -37.83
CA SER A 1081 18.77 -3.70 -37.84
C SER A 1081 18.13 -3.92 -39.19
N SER A 1082 16.90 -4.45 -39.19
CA SER A 1082 16.07 -4.47 -40.38
C SER A 1082 16.04 -3.05 -40.95
N GLU A 1083 16.63 -2.87 -42.13
CA GLU A 1083 16.25 -1.76 -43.00
C GLU A 1083 14.73 -1.86 -43.18
N SER A 1084 14.00 -0.94 -42.55
CA SER A 1084 12.64 -0.62 -42.96
C SER A 1084 12.71 0.75 -43.63
N ASP A 1085 12.35 0.75 -44.92
CA ASP A 1085 12.09 1.91 -45.78
C ASP A 1085 11.29 3.03 -45.11
#